data_AF-A0A7Z9TB68-F1
#
_entry.id   AF-A0A7Z9TB68-F1
#
_cell.length_a   1.000
_cell.length_b   1.000
_cell.length_c   1.000
_cell.angle_alpha   90.00
_cell.angle_beta   90.00
_cell.angle_gamma   90.00
#
_symmetry.space_group_name_H-M   'P 1'
#
loop_
_entity.id
_entity.type
_entity.pdbx_description
1 polymer ?
#
loop_
_entity_poly.entity_id
_entity_poly.type
_entity_poly.pdbx_seq_one_letter_code
_entity_poly.pdbx_strand_id
1 'polypeptide(L)'
;MRTLSVLTHVAVVVAVAASAAGQGPAPNRQPAASARSEAPAYEGLLDQYCVSCHNEGMSGQGTVPFAFEHLDVTDVGADAAMWETVARKLRLGMMPPLGRPRPDRVTNDRFVTWLEGQLDAAAAANPNPGRSVVRRLTSAEYINAVQSLLAFEVDEHWLLFPVDDVDQQGFDTNGDVLSVSPALFDRYLVAANRISRLAVGDTTIGPGYAATTYSSPRLQYQDDRTSEDLPFGSRGGMAIRHYFPLDGEYEVKIDLRRMIYDYIIGMGRSHQIEVRLDGALVEQFTIGDADRFGYPSAYSFFGTIRGDPGWEDYVSNEADAGLVVRFPAKAGMRVVGVSFVDARTEPTGILERRLSGFSLSGLGFYQGNAAVERVEIAGPYNAAGPGDTASRRKLFTCHPESGADEVKCAIEIVTALARRGYRRPVTDDDIAPLMRFYEAGLSERGFEGGIQKVVQRLLVAPEFLFRVERDPVDIAAGTAYDITDIELASRLSFFLWSGIPDEELLAVAEKGRLTTPDVLEQQVRRMLSDPRASALVDNFASQWLQLRRIRGVAPDADVFFDFDENLRVDMERETLLFLESQLQTDRSLLELLTAEYTFVNERLARHYGIDQVYGERFRRVPVDADTRGGLLGHASLLTLTSYPTRTSPVLRGKWVLDNILGMPPPPPPDDVPALEENHGGRDVLSIRERMEQHRANPACAVCHRIMDPPGFVLENYDAIGRWRATDVAGAPVDTGGTLADGSVVDTPATFREALMAYDVSFIRTVTEKLLSYAIGRSVEYYDQPAIRRIVFEAASNDYRWSSIILGVVNSMPFQMRSAEL
;
A
#
# COMPACT_ATOMS: atom_id res chain seq x y z
N MET A 1 -67.08 -6.13 46.35
CA MET A 1 -67.08 -5.05 47.35
C MET A 1 -66.33 -3.86 46.75
N ARG A 2 -67.07 -2.75 46.56
CA ARG A 2 -66.68 -1.32 46.42
C ARG A 2 -65.54 -0.95 45.43
N THR A 3 -65.79 -0.44 44.21
CA THR A 3 -66.34 0.87 43.73
C THR A 3 -65.43 2.10 43.89
N LEU A 4 -65.04 2.71 42.76
CA LEU A 4 -65.07 4.15 42.38
C LEU A 4 -64.07 4.34 41.19
N SER A 5 -64.48 4.38 39.92
CA SER A 5 -65.17 5.46 39.15
C SER A 5 -64.31 6.72 38.93
N VAL A 6 -64.00 7.05 37.67
CA VAL A 6 -64.49 8.23 36.93
C VAL A 6 -63.88 8.26 35.51
N LEU A 7 -64.77 8.37 34.51
CA LEU A 7 -64.53 8.66 33.10
C LEU A 7 -64.10 10.11 32.88
N THR A 8 -63.24 10.38 31.89
CA THR A 8 -63.47 11.55 31.01
C THR A 8 -62.84 11.37 29.62
N HIS A 9 -63.64 11.69 28.59
CA HIS A 9 -63.28 11.77 27.18
C HIS A 9 -62.24 12.88 26.92
N VAL A 10 -61.32 12.65 25.96
CA VAL A 10 -60.62 13.75 25.29
C VAL A 10 -60.72 13.55 23.79
N ALA A 11 -61.33 14.55 23.15
CA ALA A 11 -61.52 14.69 21.73
C ALA A 11 -60.17 14.87 21.00
N VAL A 12 -60.02 14.19 19.87
CA VAL A 12 -58.92 14.42 18.92
C VAL A 12 -59.27 15.66 18.10
N VAL A 13 -58.59 16.77 18.41
CA VAL A 13 -58.55 17.97 17.55
C VAL A 13 -57.28 17.87 16.71
N VAL A 14 -57.48 17.79 15.40
CA VAL A 14 -56.44 17.96 14.38
C VAL A 14 -56.02 19.43 14.40
N ALA A 15 -54.79 19.70 14.84
CA ALA A 15 -54.14 21.00 14.70
C ALA A 15 -52.97 20.85 13.71
N VAL A 16 -53.13 21.50 12.56
CA VAL A 16 -52.06 21.76 11.59
C VAL A 16 -51.05 22.68 12.26
N ALA A 17 -49.87 22.16 12.57
CA ALA A 17 -48.71 22.96 12.98
C ALA A 17 -47.71 23.00 11.83
N ALA A 18 -47.63 24.16 11.18
CA ALA A 18 -46.56 24.50 10.26
C ALA A 18 -45.22 24.35 10.99
N SER A 19 -44.39 23.43 10.51
CA SER A 19 -43.03 23.24 11.02
C SER A 19 -42.16 24.39 10.48
N ALA A 20 -41.92 25.39 11.33
CA ALA A 20 -40.88 26.36 11.11
C ALA A 20 -39.53 25.62 11.10
N ALA A 21 -38.77 25.80 10.03
CA ALA A 21 -37.41 25.32 9.89
C ALA A 21 -36.57 25.78 11.09
N GLY A 22 -36.11 24.82 11.90
CA GLY A 22 -35.11 25.06 12.93
C GLY A 22 -33.76 25.30 12.26
N GLN A 23 -33.35 26.57 12.20
CA GLN A 23 -31.97 26.95 11.97
C GLN A 23 -31.12 26.34 13.10
N GLY A 24 -30.28 25.36 12.76
CA GLY A 24 -29.20 24.93 13.66
C GLY A 24 -28.30 26.12 14.00
N PRO A 25 -27.60 26.10 15.15
CA PRO A 25 -26.73 27.19 15.53
C PRO A 25 -25.63 27.33 14.47
N ALA A 26 -25.64 28.46 13.77
CA ALA A 26 -24.56 28.85 12.87
C ALA A 26 -23.25 28.88 13.68
N PRO A 27 -22.10 28.48 13.09
CA PRO A 27 -20.82 28.66 13.73
C PRO A 27 -20.66 30.15 14.03
N ASN A 28 -20.16 30.46 15.23
CA ASN A 28 -19.92 31.82 15.68
C ASN A 28 -18.82 32.44 14.80
N ARG A 29 -19.19 32.92 13.61
CA ARG A 29 -18.34 33.72 12.73
C ARG A 29 -18.15 35.07 13.41
N GLN A 30 -17.01 35.24 14.06
CA GLN A 30 -16.48 36.55 14.35
C GLN A 30 -16.44 37.37 13.05
N PRO A 31 -17.00 38.59 12.99
CA PRO A 31 -16.99 39.41 11.79
C PRO A 31 -15.54 39.74 11.40
N ALA A 32 -15.26 39.85 10.09
CA ALA A 32 -13.96 40.21 9.51
C ALA A 32 -13.33 41.50 10.11
N ALA A 33 -14.14 42.35 10.75
CA ALA A 33 -13.70 43.52 11.49
C ALA A 33 -12.92 43.19 12.78
N SER A 34 -13.21 42.06 13.45
CA SER A 34 -12.49 41.61 14.65
C SER A 34 -11.15 40.95 14.30
N ALA A 35 -11.07 40.24 13.18
CA ALA A 35 -9.83 39.60 12.73
C ALA A 35 -8.75 40.60 12.30
N ARG A 36 -9.12 41.72 11.66
CA ARG A 36 -8.20 42.85 11.39
C ARG A 36 -7.75 43.60 12.65
N SER A 37 -8.50 43.49 13.75
CA SER A 37 -8.18 44.20 14.99
C SER A 37 -7.03 43.55 15.79
N GLU A 38 -6.73 42.27 15.52
CA GLU A 38 -5.66 41.53 16.20
C GLU A 38 -4.32 41.57 15.45
N ALA A 39 -4.30 41.96 14.16
CA ALA A 39 -3.10 41.97 13.33
C ALA A 39 -1.92 42.77 13.93
N PRO A 40 -2.11 43.97 14.52
CA PRO A 40 -1.01 44.70 15.16
C PRO A 40 -0.40 43.98 16.37
N ALA A 41 -1.20 43.17 17.08
CA ALA A 41 -0.68 42.38 18.21
C ALA A 41 0.18 41.20 17.73
N TYR A 42 -0.19 40.58 16.61
CA TYR A 42 0.58 39.49 16.02
C TYR A 42 1.81 39.98 15.25
N GLU A 43 1.79 41.19 14.68
CA GLU A 43 2.99 41.86 14.17
C GLU A 43 4.05 42.01 15.27
N GLY A 44 3.65 42.50 16.45
CA GLY A 44 4.54 42.57 17.61
C GLY A 44 5.07 41.21 18.08
N LEU A 45 4.29 40.13 17.90
CA LEU A 45 4.72 38.76 18.19
C LEU A 45 5.82 38.30 17.20
N LEU A 46 5.62 38.56 15.91
CA LEU A 46 6.60 38.25 14.86
C LEU A 46 7.89 39.04 15.06
N ASP A 47 7.80 40.33 15.38
CA ASP A 47 8.96 41.18 15.69
C ASP A 47 9.77 40.63 16.86
N GLN A 48 9.07 40.25 17.93
CA GLN A 48 9.70 39.77 19.15
C GLN A 48 10.39 38.41 18.96
N TYR A 49 9.75 37.47 18.26
CA TYR A 49 10.18 36.06 18.25
C TYR A 49 10.73 35.56 16.91
N CYS A 50 10.38 36.20 15.79
CA CYS A 50 10.66 35.69 14.44
C CYS A 50 11.69 36.55 13.69
N VAL A 51 11.52 37.88 13.65
CA VAL A 51 12.34 38.81 12.84
C VAL A 51 13.82 38.77 13.22
N SER A 52 14.16 38.48 14.47
CA SER A 52 15.56 38.33 14.90
C SER A 52 16.36 37.28 14.12
N CYS A 53 15.68 36.26 13.57
CA CYS A 53 16.30 35.20 12.76
C CYS A 53 15.82 35.23 11.29
N HIS A 54 14.61 35.71 11.03
CA HIS A 54 13.99 35.78 9.72
C HIS A 54 13.94 37.22 9.20
N ASN A 55 15.12 37.81 9.04
CA ASN A 55 15.31 39.16 8.49
C ASN A 55 16.03 39.15 7.14
N GLU A 56 15.98 40.26 6.42
CA GLU A 56 16.66 40.45 5.12
C GLU A 56 18.15 40.09 5.19
N GLY A 57 18.82 40.42 6.29
CA GLY A 57 20.24 40.14 6.49
C GLY A 57 20.55 38.65 6.51
N MET A 58 19.79 37.86 7.27
CA MET A 58 19.96 36.40 7.34
C MET A 58 19.48 35.70 6.07
N SER A 59 18.39 36.19 5.45
CA SER A 59 17.88 35.68 4.18
C SER A 59 18.87 35.91 3.03
N GLY A 60 19.43 37.13 2.93
CA GLY A 60 20.42 37.49 1.92
C GLY A 60 21.75 36.73 2.05
N GLN A 61 22.05 36.19 3.23
CA GLN A 61 23.18 35.28 3.47
C GLN A 61 22.85 33.80 3.21
N GLY A 62 21.60 33.48 2.83
CA GLY A 62 21.12 32.11 2.62
C GLY A 62 20.95 31.29 3.91
N THR A 63 20.94 31.94 5.09
CA THR A 63 20.80 31.23 6.39
C THR A 63 19.35 30.82 6.67
N VAL A 64 18.40 31.58 6.14
CA VAL A 64 16.95 31.29 6.17
C VAL A 64 16.37 31.49 4.77
N PRO A 65 15.29 30.79 4.41
CA PRO A 65 14.75 30.86 3.04
C PRO A 65 13.95 32.14 2.76
N PHE A 66 13.56 32.92 3.78
CA PHE A 66 12.78 34.15 3.62
C PHE A 66 12.92 35.08 4.83
N ALA A 67 12.50 36.33 4.63
CA ALA A 67 12.48 37.43 5.60
C ALA A 67 11.02 37.88 5.84
N PHE A 68 10.63 38.16 7.08
CA PHE A 68 9.25 38.57 7.40
C PHE A 68 8.95 40.02 6.99
N GLU A 69 9.97 40.86 6.79
CA GLU A 69 9.81 42.26 6.38
C GLU A 69 9.12 42.42 5.01
N HIS A 70 9.05 41.34 4.22
CA HIS A 70 8.36 41.29 2.94
C HIS A 70 6.94 40.70 3.01
N LEU A 71 6.51 40.23 4.18
CA LEU A 71 5.21 39.57 4.35
C LEU A 71 4.25 40.48 5.11
N ASP A 72 3.07 40.73 4.51
CA ASP A 72 2.04 41.56 5.14
C ASP A 72 1.10 40.70 5.99
N VAL A 73 1.22 40.81 7.32
CA VAL A 73 0.34 40.11 8.27
C VAL A 73 -1.11 40.63 8.23
N THR A 74 -1.36 41.80 7.63
CA THR A 74 -2.72 42.33 7.41
C THR A 74 -3.38 41.77 6.15
N ASP A 75 -2.59 41.24 5.20
CA ASP A 75 -3.03 40.55 3.98
C ASP A 75 -2.34 39.18 3.80
N VAL A 76 -2.61 38.29 4.73
CA VAL A 76 -2.09 36.90 4.75
C VAL A 76 -2.40 36.14 3.44
N GLY A 77 -3.46 36.51 2.72
CA GLY A 77 -3.86 35.84 1.48
C GLY A 77 -2.89 36.06 0.31
N ALA A 78 -2.17 37.18 0.29
CA ALA A 78 -1.23 37.51 -0.78
C ALA A 78 -0.04 36.53 -0.84
N ASP A 79 0.43 36.07 0.32
CA ASP A 79 1.59 35.18 0.46
C ASP A 79 1.21 33.82 1.07
N ALA A 80 0.01 33.32 0.74
CA ALA A 80 -0.59 32.14 1.37
C ALA A 80 0.34 30.92 1.42
N ALA A 81 1.12 30.66 0.35
CA ALA A 81 2.06 29.54 0.30
C ALA A 81 3.14 29.60 1.40
N MET A 82 3.67 30.80 1.66
CA MET A 82 4.66 31.01 2.71
C MET A 82 4.03 30.90 4.09
N TRP A 83 2.87 31.51 4.28
CA TRP A 83 2.14 31.49 5.55
C TRP A 83 1.67 30.09 5.96
N GLU A 84 1.27 29.24 5.02
CA GLU A 84 0.98 27.81 5.29
C GLU A 84 2.22 27.06 5.81
N THR A 85 3.39 27.36 5.25
CA THR A 85 4.67 26.80 5.71
C THR A 85 5.00 27.26 7.14
N VAL A 86 4.75 28.54 7.44
CA VAL A 86 4.93 29.11 8.78
C VAL A 86 3.96 28.47 9.78
N ALA A 87 2.67 28.40 9.45
CA ALA A 87 1.63 27.80 10.30
C ALA A 87 1.99 26.37 10.70
N ARG A 88 2.42 25.54 9.73
CA ARG A 88 2.85 24.15 9.98
C ARG A 88 4.00 24.07 10.98
N LYS A 89 5.07 24.86 10.80
CA LYS A 89 6.25 24.85 11.70
C LYS A 89 5.90 25.32 13.11
N LEU A 90 5.02 26.31 13.23
CA LEU A 90 4.59 26.82 14.53
C LEU A 90 3.71 25.82 15.27
N ARG A 91 2.77 25.16 14.58
CA ARG A 91 1.87 24.16 15.16
C ARG A 91 2.62 22.98 15.81
N LEU A 92 3.81 22.68 15.33
CA LEU A 92 4.67 21.60 15.85
C LEU A 92 5.76 22.10 16.80
N GLY A 93 5.68 23.37 17.24
CA GLY A 93 6.60 23.96 18.22
C GLY A 93 8.06 24.09 17.74
N MET A 94 8.30 23.96 16.44
CA MET A 94 9.66 23.95 15.88
C MET A 94 10.28 25.34 15.79
N MET A 95 9.44 26.36 15.71
CA MET A 95 9.85 27.75 15.62
C MET A 95 9.22 28.58 16.75
N PRO A 96 9.98 29.48 17.39
CA PRO A 96 11.45 29.65 17.31
C PRO A 96 12.21 28.38 17.71
N PRO A 97 13.46 28.15 17.26
CA PRO A 97 14.21 26.92 17.57
C PRO A 97 14.60 26.83 19.06
N LEU A 98 14.96 25.62 19.53
CA LEU A 98 15.32 25.37 20.93
C LEU A 98 16.45 26.29 21.38
N GLY A 99 16.34 26.81 22.60
CA GLY A 99 17.30 27.75 23.19
C GLY A 99 17.11 29.23 22.81
N ARG A 100 16.16 29.54 21.91
CA ARG A 100 15.71 30.93 21.66
C ARG A 100 14.52 31.29 22.55
N PRO A 101 14.27 32.58 22.81
CA PRO A 101 13.01 33.03 23.40
C PRO A 101 11.82 32.51 22.58
N ARG A 102 10.80 31.99 23.27
CA ARG A 102 9.61 31.41 22.65
C ARG A 102 8.37 31.96 23.34
N PRO A 103 7.26 32.18 22.62
CA PRO A 103 5.97 32.40 23.26
C PRO A 103 5.54 31.14 24.02
N ASP A 104 4.69 31.30 25.03
CA ASP A 104 4.02 30.15 25.63
C ASP A 104 3.10 29.45 24.61
N ARG A 105 2.79 28.17 24.86
CA ARG A 105 2.01 27.34 23.94
C ARG A 105 0.63 27.93 23.63
N VAL A 106 -0.04 28.51 24.61
CA VAL A 106 -1.38 29.10 24.42
C VAL A 106 -1.31 30.31 23.50
N THR A 107 -0.30 31.17 23.67
CA THR A 107 -0.07 32.31 22.77
C THR A 107 0.28 31.87 21.36
N ASN A 108 1.14 30.85 21.20
CA ASN A 108 1.47 30.29 19.88
C ASN A 108 0.23 29.70 19.19
N ASP A 109 -0.52 28.85 19.89
CA ASP A 109 -1.71 28.18 19.35
C ASP A 109 -2.78 29.19 18.92
N ARG A 110 -2.96 30.28 19.67
CA ARG A 110 -3.86 31.38 19.27
C ARG A 110 -3.41 32.05 17.98
N PHE A 111 -2.13 32.39 17.88
CA PHE A 111 -1.59 33.01 16.67
C PHE A 111 -1.74 32.10 15.44
N VAL A 112 -1.36 30.83 15.56
CA VAL A 112 -1.49 29.88 14.44
C VAL A 112 -2.95 29.67 14.04
N THR A 113 -3.85 29.57 15.01
CA THR A 113 -5.30 29.42 14.73
C THR A 113 -5.87 30.65 14.04
N TRP A 114 -5.46 31.85 14.45
CA TRP A 114 -5.83 33.09 13.75
C TRP A 114 -5.27 33.13 12.33
N LEU A 115 -3.98 32.78 12.15
CA LEU A 115 -3.31 32.77 10.85
C LEU A 115 -4.00 31.81 9.86
N GLU A 116 -4.29 30.58 10.30
CA GLU A 116 -5.03 29.60 9.51
C GLU A 116 -6.45 30.08 9.18
N GLY A 117 -7.14 30.73 10.12
CA GLY A 117 -8.45 31.31 9.87
C GLY A 117 -8.43 32.41 8.79
N GLN A 118 -7.36 33.22 8.75
CA GLN A 118 -7.15 34.22 7.69
C GLN A 118 -6.88 33.57 6.34
N LEU A 119 -6.05 32.51 6.30
CA LEU A 119 -5.79 31.71 5.09
C LEU A 119 -7.07 31.05 4.57
N ASP A 120 -7.87 30.48 5.46
CA ASP A 120 -9.15 29.86 5.13
C ASP A 120 -10.15 30.89 4.57
N ALA A 121 -10.20 32.09 5.16
CA ALA A 121 -11.05 33.18 4.67
C ALA A 121 -10.61 33.67 3.29
N ALA A 122 -9.31 33.79 3.03
CA ALA A 122 -8.76 34.16 1.73
C ALA A 122 -9.08 33.11 0.66
N ALA A 123 -8.91 31.83 0.98
CA ALA A 123 -9.24 30.72 0.09
C ALA A 123 -10.75 30.61 -0.19
N ALA A 124 -11.61 30.93 0.79
CA ALA A 124 -13.05 30.98 0.58
C ALA A 124 -13.48 32.13 -0.35
N ALA A 125 -12.74 33.24 -0.35
CA ALA A 125 -12.98 34.38 -1.24
C ALA A 125 -12.50 34.11 -2.68
N ASN A 126 -11.42 33.35 -2.84
CA ASN A 126 -10.85 32.96 -4.14
C ASN A 126 -10.61 31.44 -4.17
N PRO A 127 -11.66 30.62 -4.39
CA PRO A 127 -11.55 29.16 -4.38
C PRO A 127 -10.59 28.65 -5.46
N ASN A 128 -9.68 27.76 -5.06
CA ASN A 128 -8.73 27.11 -5.94
C ASN A 128 -8.74 25.59 -5.70
N PRO A 129 -9.50 24.82 -6.50
CA PRO A 129 -9.53 23.35 -6.40
C PRO A 129 -8.27 22.66 -6.94
N GLY A 130 -7.33 23.43 -7.51
CA GLY A 130 -6.17 22.90 -8.21
C GLY A 130 -6.50 22.36 -9.59
N ARG A 131 -5.47 21.82 -10.25
CA ARG A 131 -5.56 21.25 -11.59
C ARG A 131 -5.49 19.73 -11.54
N SER A 132 -6.18 19.09 -12.47
CA SER A 132 -6.09 17.63 -12.64
C SER A 132 -5.34 17.37 -13.94
N VAL A 133 -4.24 16.63 -13.86
CA VAL A 133 -3.48 16.16 -15.02
C VAL A 133 -4.10 14.87 -15.57
N VAL A 134 -4.03 14.70 -16.88
CA VAL A 134 -4.38 13.42 -17.52
C VAL A 134 -3.47 12.33 -16.94
N ARG A 135 -4.08 11.31 -16.34
CA ARG A 135 -3.35 10.21 -15.70
C ARG A 135 -3.68 8.89 -16.37
N ARG A 136 -2.65 8.11 -16.68
CA ARG A 136 -2.83 6.71 -17.06
C ARG A 136 -3.16 5.86 -15.83
N LEU A 137 -3.72 4.68 -16.06
CA LEU A 137 -3.85 3.67 -15.00
C LEU A 137 -2.46 3.22 -14.54
N THR A 138 -2.29 3.09 -13.23
CA THR A 138 -1.15 2.35 -12.67
C THR A 138 -1.28 0.86 -12.99
N SER A 139 -0.21 0.08 -12.76
CA SER A 139 -0.21 -1.37 -12.99
C SER A 139 -1.29 -2.07 -12.15
N ALA A 140 -1.43 -1.68 -10.88
CA ALA A 140 -2.48 -2.17 -10.00
C ALA A 140 -3.89 -1.75 -10.48
N GLU A 141 -4.06 -0.49 -10.89
CA GLU A 141 -5.33 0.00 -11.42
C GLU A 141 -5.75 -0.71 -12.72
N TYR A 142 -4.80 -1.02 -13.60
CA TYR A 142 -5.04 -1.79 -14.83
C TYR A 142 -5.49 -3.22 -14.51
N ILE A 143 -4.80 -3.91 -13.60
CA ILE A 143 -5.16 -5.27 -13.16
C ILE A 143 -6.57 -5.30 -12.58
N ASN A 144 -6.87 -4.39 -11.66
CA ASN A 144 -8.18 -4.29 -11.02
C ASN A 144 -9.30 -3.92 -12.02
N ALA A 145 -9.01 -3.02 -12.97
CA ALA A 145 -9.94 -2.66 -14.03
C ALA A 145 -10.27 -3.86 -14.93
N VAL A 146 -9.27 -4.64 -15.33
CA VAL A 146 -9.45 -5.88 -16.10
C VAL A 146 -10.26 -6.90 -15.30
N GLN A 147 -9.95 -7.12 -14.03
CA GLN A 147 -10.67 -8.06 -13.18
C GLN A 147 -12.13 -7.67 -13.00
N SER A 148 -12.44 -6.39 -12.78
CA SER A 148 -13.81 -5.89 -12.67
C SER A 148 -14.59 -5.95 -13.99
N LEU A 149 -13.90 -5.72 -15.11
CA LEU A 149 -14.51 -5.75 -16.44
C LEU A 149 -14.81 -7.19 -16.89
N LEU A 150 -13.85 -8.09 -16.70
CA LEU A 150 -13.82 -9.42 -17.31
C LEU A 150 -13.98 -10.57 -16.31
N ALA A 151 -14.08 -10.33 -15.00
CA ALA A 151 -14.05 -11.39 -13.97
C ALA A 151 -12.85 -12.36 -14.14
N PHE A 152 -11.70 -11.80 -14.49
CA PHE A 152 -10.46 -12.49 -14.80
C PHE A 152 -9.33 -12.00 -13.88
N GLU A 153 -8.75 -12.90 -13.09
CA GLU A 153 -7.64 -12.60 -12.20
C GLU A 153 -6.34 -12.57 -13.03
N VAL A 154 -5.71 -11.39 -13.12
CA VAL A 154 -4.48 -11.21 -13.89
C VAL A 154 -3.29 -11.47 -12.99
N ASP A 155 -2.41 -12.37 -13.41
CA ASP A 155 -1.11 -12.54 -12.78
C ASP A 155 -0.13 -11.44 -13.26
N GLU A 156 0.37 -10.63 -12.33
CA GLU A 156 1.22 -9.48 -12.61
C GLU A 156 2.57 -9.87 -13.24
N HIS A 157 3.10 -11.06 -12.93
CA HIS A 157 4.44 -11.48 -13.33
C HIS A 157 4.62 -11.59 -14.85
N TRP A 158 3.56 -11.94 -15.58
CA TRP A 158 3.62 -12.07 -17.04
C TRP A 158 3.23 -10.79 -17.78
N LEU A 159 2.72 -9.77 -17.08
CA LEU A 159 2.49 -8.45 -17.67
C LEU A 159 3.82 -7.78 -18.03
N LEU A 160 4.84 -7.96 -17.18
CA LEU A 160 6.18 -7.37 -17.33
C LEU A 160 6.11 -5.86 -17.56
N PHE A 161 5.16 -5.19 -16.89
CA PHE A 161 5.09 -3.74 -16.89
C PHE A 161 6.32 -3.20 -16.15
N PRO A 162 6.95 -2.12 -16.65
CA PRO A 162 7.91 -1.39 -15.85
C PRO A 162 7.23 -0.91 -14.56
N VAL A 163 8.01 -0.82 -13.48
CA VAL A 163 7.54 -0.26 -12.21
C VAL A 163 7.04 1.17 -12.46
N ASP A 164 5.89 1.50 -11.90
CA ASP A 164 5.33 2.84 -11.99
C ASP A 164 6.22 3.86 -11.25
N ASP A 165 6.40 5.03 -11.86
CA ASP A 165 7.13 6.14 -11.24
C ASP A 165 6.37 6.65 -10.00
N VAL A 166 7.10 6.91 -8.92
CA VAL A 166 6.55 7.48 -7.68
C VAL A 166 6.94 8.94 -7.53
N ASP A 167 6.03 9.74 -7.00
CA ASP A 167 6.32 11.14 -6.70
C ASP A 167 7.19 11.31 -5.44
N GLN A 168 7.47 12.56 -5.07
CA GLN A 168 8.25 12.88 -3.86
C GLN A 168 7.55 12.44 -2.57
N GLN A 169 6.23 12.24 -2.60
CA GLN A 169 5.45 11.75 -1.46
C GLN A 169 5.38 10.22 -1.40
N GLY A 170 5.84 9.53 -2.45
CA GLY A 170 5.91 8.08 -2.56
C GLY A 170 4.69 7.45 -3.24
N PHE A 171 3.84 8.21 -3.92
CA PHE A 171 2.63 7.71 -4.58
C PHE A 171 2.81 7.51 -6.08
N ASP A 172 2.45 6.32 -6.56
CA ASP A 172 2.40 5.92 -7.97
C ASP A 172 1.14 6.41 -8.71
N THR A 173 0.19 7.04 -8.02
CA THR A 173 -1.06 7.56 -8.63
C THR A 173 -0.95 8.99 -9.15
N ASN A 174 0.22 9.63 -8.98
CA ASN A 174 0.43 11.02 -9.33
C ASN A 174 0.61 11.20 -10.85
N GLY A 175 -0.31 11.95 -11.48
CA GLY A 175 -0.31 12.18 -12.93
C GLY A 175 0.92 12.92 -13.46
N ASP A 176 1.62 13.70 -12.63
CA ASP A 176 2.78 14.49 -13.04
C ASP A 176 4.02 13.63 -13.35
N VAL A 177 4.09 12.42 -12.77
CA VAL A 177 5.21 11.48 -12.95
C VAL A 177 4.84 10.27 -13.81
N LEU A 178 3.54 10.03 -14.05
CA LEU A 178 3.06 8.88 -14.82
C LEU A 178 3.20 9.10 -16.35
N SER A 179 4.34 8.69 -16.88
CA SER A 179 4.59 8.71 -18.34
C SER A 179 4.23 7.39 -19.03
N VAL A 180 3.97 7.42 -20.35
CA VAL A 180 3.87 6.22 -21.20
C VAL A 180 5.10 6.12 -22.08
N SER A 181 6.00 5.19 -21.74
CA SER A 181 7.12 4.85 -22.61
C SER A 181 6.66 3.93 -23.76
N PRO A 182 7.38 3.91 -24.90
CA PRO A 182 7.11 2.94 -25.97
C PRO A 182 7.13 1.49 -25.47
N ALA A 183 8.06 1.16 -24.57
CA ALA A 183 8.17 -0.17 -23.98
C ALA A 183 6.92 -0.53 -23.14
N LEU A 184 6.39 0.40 -22.36
CA LEU A 184 5.14 0.18 -21.62
C LEU A 184 3.95 -0.04 -22.57
N PHE A 185 3.86 0.75 -23.65
CA PHE A 185 2.80 0.59 -24.64
C PHE A 185 2.84 -0.78 -25.36
N ASP A 186 4.03 -1.24 -25.74
CA ASP A 186 4.22 -2.59 -26.29
C ASP A 186 3.75 -3.67 -25.30
N ARG A 187 4.02 -3.48 -24.00
CA ARG A 187 3.54 -4.39 -22.95
C ARG A 187 2.01 -4.36 -22.81
N TYR A 188 1.36 -3.20 -22.91
CA TYR A 188 -0.11 -3.14 -22.93
C TYR A 188 -0.70 -3.93 -24.11
N LEU A 189 -0.10 -3.86 -25.31
CA LEU A 189 -0.56 -4.63 -26.48
C LEU A 189 -0.42 -6.14 -26.27
N VAL A 190 0.71 -6.58 -25.72
CA VAL A 190 0.95 -8.00 -25.39
C VAL A 190 -0.01 -8.48 -24.30
N ALA A 191 -0.19 -7.70 -23.25
CA ALA A 191 -1.12 -7.98 -22.16
C ALA A 191 -2.56 -8.08 -22.68
N ALA A 192 -3.04 -7.08 -23.43
CA ALA A 192 -4.39 -7.07 -23.98
C ALA A 192 -4.64 -8.26 -24.93
N ASN A 193 -3.66 -8.65 -25.75
CA ASN A 193 -3.79 -9.84 -26.59
C ASN A 193 -3.96 -11.10 -25.75
N ARG A 194 -3.13 -11.30 -24.73
CA ARG A 194 -3.19 -12.50 -23.90
C ARG A 194 -4.41 -12.53 -23.00
N ILE A 195 -4.74 -11.44 -22.32
CA ILE A 195 -5.97 -11.31 -21.51
C ILE A 195 -7.20 -11.61 -22.37
N SER A 196 -7.34 -10.99 -23.54
CA SER A 196 -8.53 -11.18 -24.38
C SER A 196 -8.69 -12.63 -24.86
N ARG A 197 -7.60 -13.31 -25.23
CA ARG A 197 -7.62 -14.73 -25.62
C ARG A 197 -7.99 -15.65 -24.46
N LEU A 198 -7.43 -15.41 -23.27
CA LEU A 198 -7.74 -16.20 -22.06
C LEU A 198 -9.18 -15.97 -21.58
N ALA A 199 -9.66 -14.73 -21.64
CA ALA A 199 -10.98 -14.35 -21.18
C ALA A 199 -12.11 -14.98 -22.02
N VAL A 200 -11.94 -15.01 -23.36
CA VAL A 200 -12.92 -15.69 -24.23
C VAL A 200 -12.75 -17.21 -24.23
N GLY A 201 -11.67 -17.80 -23.70
CA GLY A 201 -11.42 -19.23 -23.83
C GLY A 201 -11.07 -19.64 -25.27
N ASP A 202 -10.11 -18.95 -25.87
CA ASP A 202 -9.67 -19.23 -27.24
C ASP A 202 -9.16 -20.67 -27.42
N THR A 203 -9.87 -21.47 -28.22
CA THR A 203 -9.58 -22.89 -28.46
C THR A 203 -8.27 -23.15 -29.23
N THR A 204 -7.65 -22.11 -29.77
CA THR A 204 -6.32 -22.18 -30.43
C THR A 204 -5.15 -22.06 -29.44
N ILE A 205 -5.44 -21.85 -28.15
CA ILE A 205 -4.42 -21.83 -27.10
C ILE A 205 -3.82 -23.23 -26.97
N GLY A 206 -2.55 -23.35 -27.38
CA GLY A 206 -1.78 -24.58 -27.23
C GLY A 206 -0.97 -24.62 -25.92
N PRO A 207 -0.31 -25.76 -25.62
CA PRO A 207 0.35 -26.02 -24.34
C PRO A 207 1.39 -24.98 -23.91
N GLY A 208 2.13 -24.40 -24.87
CA GLY A 208 3.17 -23.41 -24.57
C GLY A 208 2.66 -21.99 -24.37
N TYR A 209 1.39 -21.70 -24.72
CA TYR A 209 0.86 -20.33 -24.65
C TYR A 209 0.44 -19.95 -23.22
N ALA A 210 -0.13 -20.90 -22.48
CA ALA A 210 -0.52 -20.73 -21.09
C ALA A 210 0.47 -21.37 -20.10
N ALA A 211 1.62 -21.82 -20.59
CA ALA A 211 2.69 -22.29 -19.73
C ALA A 211 3.13 -21.17 -18.78
N THR A 212 3.04 -21.43 -17.48
CA THR A 212 3.43 -20.48 -16.44
C THR A 212 4.31 -21.17 -15.43
N THR A 213 5.31 -20.43 -14.97
CA THR A 213 6.30 -20.88 -14.02
C THR A 213 6.15 -20.10 -12.72
N TYR A 214 5.95 -20.83 -11.63
CA TYR A 214 5.86 -20.30 -10.27
C TYR A 214 7.12 -20.69 -9.51
N SER A 215 7.77 -19.73 -8.85
CA SER A 215 9.03 -19.98 -8.15
C SER A 215 8.93 -19.56 -6.69
N SER A 216 9.53 -20.34 -5.80
CA SER A 216 9.72 -19.95 -4.40
C SER A 216 11.01 -19.11 -4.29
N PRO A 217 11.02 -18.01 -3.50
CA PRO A 217 12.24 -17.29 -3.21
C PRO A 217 13.30 -18.24 -2.66
N ARG A 218 14.50 -18.16 -3.21
CA ARG A 218 15.61 -19.07 -2.86
C ARG A 218 15.95 -19.08 -1.37
N LEU A 219 15.70 -17.98 -0.66
CA LEU A 219 15.98 -17.86 0.77
C LEU A 219 14.77 -18.19 1.66
N GLN A 220 13.64 -18.59 1.07
CA GLN A 220 12.45 -19.00 1.82
C GLN A 220 12.67 -20.37 2.47
N TYR A 221 12.38 -20.47 3.76
CA TYR A 221 12.30 -21.74 4.46
C TYR A 221 10.99 -22.45 4.13
N GLN A 222 11.06 -23.77 3.93
CA GLN A 222 9.96 -24.65 3.53
C GLN A 222 9.83 -25.88 4.45
N ASP A 223 10.25 -25.73 5.70
CA ASP A 223 10.13 -26.78 6.73
C ASP A 223 8.74 -26.84 7.36
N ASP A 224 8.02 -25.72 7.32
CA ASP A 224 6.65 -25.58 7.82
C ASP A 224 5.65 -25.49 6.66
N ARG A 225 4.35 -25.62 6.96
CA ARG A 225 3.28 -25.39 5.98
C ARG A 225 3.39 -23.97 5.43
N THR A 226 3.35 -23.76 4.11
CA THR A 226 3.59 -22.43 3.50
C THR A 226 2.33 -21.65 3.16
N SER A 227 1.14 -22.27 3.21
CA SER A 227 -0.14 -21.62 2.91
C SER A 227 -1.31 -22.29 3.64
N GLU A 228 -2.36 -21.53 3.94
CA GLU A 228 -3.63 -22.06 4.46
C GLU A 228 -4.40 -22.89 3.41
N ASP A 229 -4.11 -22.70 2.12
CA ASP A 229 -4.68 -23.52 1.03
C ASP A 229 -4.03 -24.91 0.93
N LEU A 230 -2.96 -25.17 1.71
CA LEU A 230 -2.30 -26.47 1.78
C LEU A 230 -2.84 -27.30 2.97
N PRO A 231 -2.85 -28.65 2.86
CA PRO A 231 -3.32 -29.52 3.94
C PRO A 231 -2.60 -29.30 5.27
N PHE A 232 -3.28 -29.48 6.41
CA PHE A 232 -2.65 -29.37 7.74
C PHE A 232 -1.50 -30.37 7.99
N GLY A 233 -1.45 -31.47 7.24
CA GLY A 233 -0.37 -32.46 7.29
C GLY A 233 0.71 -32.21 6.24
N SER A 234 0.83 -30.99 5.74
CA SER A 234 1.82 -30.63 4.72
C SER A 234 2.92 -29.73 5.27
N ARG A 235 4.08 -29.77 4.61
CA ARG A 235 5.20 -28.85 4.80
C ARG A 235 5.72 -28.38 3.45
N GLY A 236 6.28 -27.17 3.42
CA GLY A 236 6.94 -26.63 2.24
C GLY A 236 6.03 -26.51 1.02
N GLY A 237 6.68 -26.28 -0.13
CA GLY A 237 5.98 -26.16 -1.39
C GLY A 237 5.19 -24.86 -1.53
N MET A 238 4.16 -24.86 -2.38
CA MET A 238 3.38 -23.68 -2.73
C MET A 238 1.93 -24.04 -3.09
N ALA A 239 1.00 -23.12 -2.76
CA ALA A 239 -0.35 -23.12 -3.29
C ALA A 239 -0.45 -22.10 -4.41
N ILE A 240 -0.78 -22.56 -5.62
CA ILE A 240 -0.75 -21.77 -6.84
C ILE A 240 -2.17 -21.52 -7.31
N ARG A 241 -2.59 -20.27 -7.35
CA ARG A 241 -3.81 -19.85 -8.04
C ARG A 241 -3.50 -19.75 -9.54
N HIS A 242 -4.00 -20.68 -10.33
CA HIS A 242 -3.74 -20.74 -11.78
C HIS A 242 -5.04 -20.64 -12.58
N TYR A 243 -5.03 -19.85 -13.65
CA TYR A 243 -6.12 -19.78 -14.61
C TYR A 243 -5.94 -20.84 -15.70
N PHE A 244 -6.81 -21.85 -15.69
CA PHE A 244 -6.85 -22.87 -16.72
C PHE A 244 -7.66 -22.34 -17.92
N PRO A 245 -7.05 -22.08 -19.10
CA PRO A 245 -7.76 -21.41 -20.20
C PRO A 245 -8.88 -22.21 -20.86
N LEU A 246 -8.78 -23.54 -20.88
CA LEU A 246 -9.72 -24.43 -21.56
C LEU A 246 -9.95 -25.69 -20.70
N ASP A 247 -11.05 -26.38 -20.93
CA ASP A 247 -11.19 -27.76 -20.46
C ASP A 247 -10.17 -28.63 -21.20
N GLY A 248 -9.33 -29.37 -20.48
CA GLY A 248 -8.29 -30.18 -21.10
C GLY A 248 -7.38 -30.86 -20.09
N GLU A 249 -6.28 -31.41 -20.58
CA GLU A 249 -5.22 -31.98 -19.75
C GLU A 249 -4.11 -30.96 -19.52
N TYR A 250 -3.55 -30.97 -18.33
CA TYR A 250 -2.47 -30.08 -17.92
C TYR A 250 -1.36 -30.88 -17.31
N GLU A 251 -0.14 -30.41 -17.50
CA GLU A 251 1.07 -31.02 -16.99
C GLU A 251 1.65 -30.10 -15.91
N VAL A 252 1.92 -30.68 -14.73
CA VAL A 252 2.68 -30.03 -13.67
C VAL A 252 4.05 -30.68 -13.64
N LYS A 253 5.08 -29.85 -13.79
CA LYS A 253 6.47 -30.22 -13.58
C LYS A 253 7.00 -29.51 -12.34
N ILE A 254 7.71 -30.24 -11.48
CA ILE A 254 8.25 -29.74 -10.22
C ILE A 254 9.77 -29.85 -10.26
N ASP A 255 10.46 -28.72 -10.10
CA ASP A 255 11.89 -28.69 -9.85
C ASP A 255 12.12 -28.50 -8.34
N LEU A 256 13.00 -29.32 -7.77
CA LEU A 256 13.35 -29.24 -6.36
C LEU A 256 14.45 -28.23 -6.14
N ARG A 257 14.47 -27.64 -4.94
CA ARG A 257 15.43 -26.61 -4.56
C ARG A 257 16.86 -27.13 -4.58
N ARG A 258 17.71 -26.38 -5.26
CA ARG A 258 19.15 -26.64 -5.36
C ARG A 258 19.98 -25.68 -4.52
N MET A 259 21.15 -26.17 -4.11
CA MET A 259 22.21 -25.33 -3.57
C MET A 259 22.86 -24.48 -4.67
N ILE A 260 23.78 -23.58 -4.31
CA ILE A 260 24.56 -22.80 -5.30
C ILE A 260 25.51 -23.64 -6.15
N TYR A 261 25.70 -24.90 -5.78
CA TYR A 261 26.48 -25.89 -6.50
C TYR A 261 25.61 -26.90 -7.24
N ASP A 262 24.35 -26.56 -7.51
CA ASP A 262 23.36 -27.34 -8.28
C ASP A 262 22.91 -28.69 -7.69
N TYR A 263 23.35 -29.07 -6.48
CA TYR A 263 22.82 -30.24 -5.77
C TYR A 263 21.44 -29.98 -5.16
N ILE A 264 20.50 -30.89 -5.38
CA ILE A 264 19.16 -30.88 -4.78
C ILE A 264 19.28 -31.17 -3.27
N ILE A 265 18.61 -30.34 -2.46
CA ILE A 265 18.63 -30.46 -1.00
C ILE A 265 17.70 -31.57 -0.49
N GLY A 266 18.01 -32.11 0.69
CA GLY A 266 17.13 -33.05 1.40
C GLY A 266 16.99 -34.44 0.77
N MET A 267 17.90 -34.83 -0.13
CA MET A 267 17.79 -36.11 -0.83
C MET A 267 18.28 -37.33 -0.01
N GLY A 268 18.80 -37.11 1.21
CA GLY A 268 19.34 -38.16 2.09
C GLY A 268 18.33 -38.89 2.96
N ARG A 269 17.05 -38.61 2.75
CA ARG A 269 15.94 -39.37 3.30
C ARG A 269 14.79 -39.34 2.32
N SER A 270 13.90 -40.31 2.47
CA SER A 270 12.71 -40.38 1.64
C SER A 270 11.70 -39.28 2.03
N HIS A 271 11.13 -38.62 1.04
CA HIS A 271 10.09 -37.62 1.16
C HIS A 271 8.92 -37.94 0.24
N GLN A 272 7.70 -37.71 0.72
CA GLN A 272 6.50 -37.77 -0.10
C GLN A 272 6.11 -36.36 -0.52
N ILE A 273 5.94 -36.14 -1.82
CA ILE A 273 5.44 -34.89 -2.40
C ILE A 273 4.11 -35.16 -3.08
N GLU A 274 3.10 -34.36 -2.73
CA GLU A 274 1.75 -34.46 -3.26
C GLU A 274 1.45 -33.30 -4.21
N VAL A 275 0.80 -33.60 -5.33
CA VAL A 275 0.15 -32.63 -6.21
C VAL A 275 -1.35 -32.72 -5.99
N ARG A 276 -1.99 -31.58 -5.71
CA ARG A 276 -3.42 -31.48 -5.45
C ARG A 276 -4.05 -30.41 -6.34
N LEU A 277 -5.28 -30.66 -6.80
CA LEU A 277 -6.11 -29.68 -7.51
C LEU A 277 -7.37 -29.43 -6.67
N ASP A 278 -7.58 -28.18 -6.26
CA ASP A 278 -8.68 -27.77 -5.36
C ASP A 278 -8.78 -28.68 -4.10
N GLY A 279 -7.61 -29.07 -3.56
CA GLY A 279 -7.49 -29.95 -2.39
C GLY A 279 -7.59 -31.45 -2.68
N ALA A 280 -8.09 -31.87 -3.85
CA ALA A 280 -8.14 -33.28 -4.25
C ALA A 280 -6.75 -33.78 -4.68
N LEU A 281 -6.34 -34.95 -4.20
CA LEU A 281 -5.06 -35.58 -4.56
C LEU A 281 -5.08 -35.98 -6.04
N VAL A 282 -4.10 -35.49 -6.79
CA VAL A 282 -3.88 -35.82 -8.20
C VAL A 282 -2.81 -36.91 -8.31
N GLU A 283 -1.67 -36.72 -7.66
CA GLU A 283 -0.53 -37.64 -7.72
C GLU A 283 0.33 -37.49 -6.47
N GLN A 284 1.04 -38.56 -6.13
CA GLN A 284 1.98 -38.60 -5.02
C GLN A 284 3.30 -39.26 -5.46
N PHE A 285 4.40 -38.52 -5.33
CA PHE A 285 5.73 -39.03 -5.64
C PHE A 285 6.52 -39.31 -4.37
N THR A 286 7.49 -40.22 -4.49
CA THR A 286 8.49 -40.48 -3.46
C THR A 286 9.86 -40.10 -4.01
N ILE A 287 10.58 -39.23 -3.30
CA ILE A 287 11.92 -38.75 -3.67
C ILE A 287 12.88 -38.94 -2.51
N GLY A 288 14.18 -38.84 -2.78
CA GLY A 288 15.23 -39.06 -1.81
C GLY A 288 15.37 -40.54 -1.44
N ASP A 289 16.60 -40.94 -1.14
CA ASP A 289 16.96 -42.33 -0.90
C ASP A 289 17.97 -42.39 0.25
N ALA A 290 17.56 -42.95 1.38
CA ALA A 290 18.42 -43.09 2.56
C ALA A 290 19.54 -44.13 2.35
N ASP A 291 19.36 -45.06 1.40
CA ASP A 291 20.33 -46.12 1.10
C ASP A 291 21.37 -45.63 0.06
N ARG A 292 21.08 -44.57 -0.70
CA ARG A 292 21.98 -43.96 -1.68
C ARG A 292 22.89 -42.90 -1.03
N PHE A 293 23.86 -43.36 -0.22
CA PHE A 293 24.84 -42.48 0.42
C PHE A 293 26.03 -42.15 -0.49
N GLY A 294 26.43 -40.87 -0.53
CA GLY A 294 27.63 -40.41 -1.24
C GLY A 294 28.12 -39.06 -0.71
N TYR A 295 29.26 -38.60 -1.23
CA TYR A 295 29.87 -37.33 -0.83
C TYR A 295 30.18 -36.46 -2.04
N PRO A 296 30.02 -35.12 -1.93
CA PRO A 296 30.28 -34.20 -3.02
C PRO A 296 31.77 -34.09 -3.31
N SER A 297 32.10 -33.71 -4.54
CA SER A 297 33.43 -33.24 -4.91
C SER A 297 33.82 -31.98 -4.10
N ALA A 298 35.12 -31.77 -3.92
CA ALA A 298 35.61 -30.67 -3.10
C ALA A 298 35.19 -29.29 -3.68
N TYR A 299 34.62 -28.46 -2.82
CA TYR A 299 34.11 -27.11 -3.12
C TYR A 299 35.15 -26.08 -3.61
N SER A 300 36.45 -26.38 -3.50
CA SER A 300 37.52 -25.43 -3.85
C SER A 300 38.15 -25.75 -5.20
N PHE A 301 38.55 -24.72 -5.96
CA PHE A 301 39.34 -24.82 -7.20
C PHE A 301 40.68 -25.55 -7.05
N PHE A 302 41.09 -25.91 -5.82
CA PHE A 302 42.33 -26.62 -5.48
C PHE A 302 42.11 -28.08 -5.02
N GLY A 303 40.88 -28.60 -5.11
CA GLY A 303 40.51 -29.90 -4.53
C GLY A 303 41.03 -31.13 -5.29
N THR A 304 41.64 -32.07 -4.56
CA THR A 304 42.02 -33.42 -5.03
C THR A 304 40.97 -34.50 -4.72
N ILE A 305 39.86 -34.14 -4.08
CA ILE A 305 38.77 -35.05 -3.70
C ILE A 305 37.78 -35.15 -4.86
N ARG A 306 37.71 -36.34 -5.48
CA ARG A 306 36.63 -36.71 -6.40
C ARG A 306 35.45 -37.19 -5.58
N GLY A 307 34.27 -36.58 -5.78
CA GLY A 307 33.00 -37.04 -5.20
C GLY A 307 32.60 -38.42 -5.73
N ASP A 308 31.50 -38.97 -5.23
CA ASP A 308 30.91 -40.19 -5.78
C ASP A 308 30.09 -39.85 -7.04
N PRO A 309 30.51 -40.27 -8.25
CA PRO A 309 29.86 -39.82 -9.49
C PRO A 309 28.41 -40.27 -9.61
N GLY A 310 28.07 -41.47 -9.11
CA GLY A 310 26.71 -42.01 -9.22
C GLY A 310 25.75 -41.36 -8.24
N TRP A 311 26.25 -40.93 -7.08
CA TRP A 311 25.50 -40.09 -6.16
C TRP A 311 25.36 -38.66 -6.68
N GLU A 312 26.44 -38.06 -7.19
CA GLU A 312 26.42 -36.68 -7.73
C GLU A 312 25.44 -36.56 -8.90
N ASP A 313 25.42 -37.53 -9.81
CA ASP A 313 24.48 -37.52 -10.94
C ASP A 313 23.04 -37.61 -10.46
N TYR A 314 22.77 -38.38 -9.41
CA TYR A 314 21.43 -38.46 -8.84
C TYR A 314 20.95 -37.15 -8.23
N VAL A 315 21.75 -36.58 -7.33
CA VAL A 315 21.38 -35.34 -6.63
C VAL A 315 21.43 -34.11 -7.54
N SER A 316 22.04 -34.21 -8.71
CA SER A 316 22.09 -33.10 -9.69
C SER A 316 21.05 -33.27 -10.81
N ASN A 317 20.77 -34.49 -11.26
CA ASN A 317 20.04 -34.69 -12.51
C ASN A 317 18.84 -35.63 -12.39
N GLU A 318 18.89 -36.64 -11.53
CA GLU A 318 17.85 -37.70 -11.53
C GLU A 318 16.73 -37.47 -10.51
N ALA A 319 17.01 -36.85 -9.36
CA ALA A 319 16.09 -36.92 -8.21
C ALA A 319 14.76 -36.17 -8.42
N ASP A 320 14.72 -35.14 -9.27
CA ASP A 320 13.50 -34.41 -9.66
C ASP A 320 13.07 -34.66 -11.13
N ALA A 321 13.86 -35.39 -11.92
CA ALA A 321 13.60 -35.59 -13.35
C ALA A 321 12.24 -36.24 -13.67
N GLY A 322 11.74 -37.07 -12.75
CA GLY A 322 10.46 -37.77 -12.87
C GLY A 322 9.26 -37.06 -12.25
N LEU A 323 9.43 -35.86 -11.67
CA LEU A 323 8.35 -35.12 -11.00
C LEU A 323 7.47 -34.38 -11.99
N VAL A 324 6.83 -35.16 -12.86
CA VAL A 324 5.90 -34.68 -13.88
C VAL A 324 4.61 -35.48 -13.78
N VAL A 325 3.48 -34.78 -13.67
CA VAL A 325 2.14 -35.39 -13.69
C VAL A 325 1.26 -34.69 -14.71
N ARG A 326 0.50 -35.48 -15.47
CA ARG A 326 -0.55 -34.98 -16.36
C ARG A 326 -1.92 -35.33 -15.80
N PHE A 327 -2.83 -34.35 -15.73
CA PHE A 327 -4.16 -34.54 -15.18
C PHE A 327 -5.20 -33.68 -15.91
N PRO A 328 -6.49 -34.11 -15.93
CA PRO A 328 -7.56 -33.31 -16.48
C PRO A 328 -7.92 -32.16 -15.53
N ALA A 329 -8.13 -30.96 -16.08
CA ALA A 329 -8.64 -29.80 -15.35
C ALA A 329 -9.76 -29.11 -16.14
N LYS A 330 -10.67 -28.47 -15.39
CA LYS A 330 -11.72 -27.62 -15.95
C LYS A 330 -11.25 -26.18 -16.05
N ALA A 331 -11.68 -25.48 -17.09
CA ALA A 331 -11.35 -24.08 -17.32
C ALA A 331 -11.74 -23.20 -16.12
N GLY A 332 -11.00 -22.10 -15.93
CA GLY A 332 -11.19 -21.12 -14.87
C GLY A 332 -10.08 -21.14 -13.81
N MET A 333 -10.22 -20.25 -12.81
CA MET A 333 -9.30 -20.19 -11.67
C MET A 333 -9.44 -21.43 -10.80
N ARG A 334 -8.31 -22.08 -10.50
CA ARG A 334 -8.20 -23.25 -9.60
C ARG A 334 -6.96 -23.11 -8.73
N VAL A 335 -6.90 -23.88 -7.65
CA VAL A 335 -5.73 -23.94 -6.78
C VAL A 335 -4.96 -25.24 -7.01
N VAL A 336 -3.71 -25.14 -7.47
CA VAL A 336 -2.78 -26.26 -7.54
C VAL A 336 -1.88 -26.22 -6.31
N GLY A 337 -2.04 -27.19 -5.42
CA GLY A 337 -1.18 -27.38 -4.27
C GLY A 337 -0.04 -28.35 -4.60
N VAL A 338 1.20 -27.92 -4.42
CA VAL A 338 2.38 -28.79 -4.45
C VAL A 338 3.03 -28.70 -3.08
N SER A 339 3.07 -29.79 -2.33
CA SER A 339 3.59 -29.76 -0.95
C SER A 339 4.12 -31.13 -0.52
N PHE A 340 5.02 -31.15 0.45
CA PHE A 340 5.48 -32.39 1.05
C PHE A 340 4.54 -32.84 2.16
N VAL A 341 4.40 -34.15 2.36
CA VAL A 341 3.76 -34.70 3.56
C VAL A 341 4.66 -34.43 4.76
N ASP A 342 4.11 -33.81 5.79
CA ASP A 342 4.81 -33.59 7.04
C ASP A 342 4.88 -34.90 7.85
N ALA A 343 6.10 -35.42 7.98
CA ALA A 343 6.39 -36.63 8.75
C ALA A 343 6.35 -36.41 10.28
N ARG A 344 6.18 -35.17 10.74
CA ARG A 344 6.17 -34.77 12.16
C ARG A 344 7.38 -35.28 12.94
N THR A 345 8.55 -35.16 12.32
CA THR A 345 9.83 -35.58 12.92
C THR A 345 10.50 -34.39 13.59
N GLU A 346 11.03 -34.57 14.80
CA GLU A 346 11.90 -33.57 15.42
C GLU A 346 13.37 -34.01 15.39
N PRO A 347 14.32 -33.13 15.01
CA PRO A 347 15.74 -33.41 15.11
C PRO A 347 16.15 -33.65 16.56
N THR A 348 16.84 -34.76 16.81
CA THR A 348 17.49 -35.03 18.10
C THR A 348 18.97 -34.65 18.02
N GLY A 349 19.49 -33.92 19.02
CA GLY A 349 20.92 -33.59 19.09
C GLY A 349 21.18 -32.11 19.39
N ILE A 350 22.34 -31.60 19.00
CA ILE A 350 22.64 -30.17 19.04
C ILE A 350 21.86 -29.52 17.91
N LEU A 351 20.88 -28.68 18.25
CA LEU A 351 20.15 -27.90 17.26
C LEU A 351 21.15 -26.96 16.56
N GLU A 352 21.29 -27.13 15.25
CA GLU A 352 22.06 -26.20 14.45
C GLU A 352 21.32 -24.86 14.36
N ARG A 353 22.10 -23.78 14.33
CA ARG A 353 21.56 -22.44 14.12
C ARG A 353 20.89 -22.39 12.76
N ARG A 354 19.72 -21.73 12.69
CA ARG A 354 19.05 -21.45 11.42
C ARG A 354 20.00 -20.65 10.51
N LEU A 355 20.23 -21.16 9.30
CA LEU A 355 21.09 -20.51 8.33
C LEU A 355 20.31 -19.38 7.63
N SER A 356 20.98 -18.30 7.25
CA SER A 356 20.40 -17.23 6.43
C SER A 356 21.37 -16.81 5.32
N GLY A 357 20.88 -16.02 4.36
CA GLY A 357 21.69 -15.48 3.27
C GLY A 357 22.49 -16.54 2.49
N PHE A 358 23.77 -16.26 2.26
CA PHE A 358 24.67 -17.15 1.51
C PHE A 358 24.75 -18.56 2.12
N SER A 359 24.88 -18.64 3.45
CA SER A 359 24.97 -19.92 4.17
C SER A 359 23.76 -20.83 3.93
N LEU A 360 22.55 -20.28 3.93
CA LEU A 360 21.33 -21.05 3.62
C LEU A 360 21.31 -21.57 2.17
N SER A 361 21.88 -20.81 1.22
CA SER A 361 21.96 -21.19 -0.19
C SER A 361 23.12 -22.13 -0.53
N GLY A 362 24.16 -22.20 0.31
CA GLY A 362 25.40 -22.93 0.04
C GLY A 362 25.70 -24.12 0.96
N LEU A 363 25.18 -24.15 2.19
CA LEU A 363 25.54 -25.13 3.23
C LEU A 363 24.39 -26.09 3.61
N GLY A 364 23.24 -26.02 2.93
CA GLY A 364 22.09 -26.88 3.23
C GLY A 364 22.32 -28.32 2.80
N PHE A 365 23.03 -29.12 3.60
CA PHE A 365 23.43 -30.49 3.23
C PHE A 365 22.24 -31.44 2.94
N TYR A 366 22.58 -32.51 2.21
CA TYR A 366 21.72 -33.62 1.76
C TYR A 366 20.75 -34.21 2.79
N GLN A 367 21.02 -34.13 4.10
CA GLN A 367 20.23 -34.78 5.15
C GLN A 367 19.01 -33.97 5.67
N GLY A 368 18.78 -32.76 5.13
CA GLY A 368 17.66 -31.89 5.53
C GLY A 368 16.29 -32.27 4.97
N ASN A 369 15.35 -31.34 5.01
CA ASN A 369 14.08 -31.42 4.28
C ASN A 369 14.28 -31.01 2.81
N ALA A 370 13.68 -31.74 1.88
CA ALA A 370 13.51 -31.27 0.51
C ALA A 370 12.57 -30.05 0.46
N ALA A 371 12.78 -29.18 -0.53
CA ALA A 371 11.97 -28.00 -0.79
C ALA A 371 11.68 -27.88 -2.29
N VAL A 372 10.60 -27.19 -2.66
CA VAL A 372 10.24 -26.92 -4.06
C VAL A 372 10.90 -25.62 -4.51
N GLU A 373 11.65 -25.63 -5.62
CA GLU A 373 12.16 -24.40 -6.21
C GLU A 373 11.10 -23.76 -7.10
N ARG A 374 10.53 -24.59 -7.97
CA ARG A 374 9.75 -24.12 -9.10
C ARG A 374 8.70 -25.14 -9.49
N VAL A 375 7.53 -24.65 -9.86
CA VAL A 375 6.44 -25.44 -10.43
C VAL A 375 6.08 -24.82 -11.77
N GLU A 376 6.19 -25.62 -12.82
CA GLU A 376 5.72 -25.26 -14.15
C GLU A 376 4.38 -25.93 -14.41
N ILE A 377 3.39 -25.15 -14.84
CA ILE A 377 2.08 -25.63 -15.26
C ILE A 377 1.97 -25.36 -16.76
N ALA A 378 1.90 -26.42 -17.56
CA ALA A 378 1.79 -26.36 -19.02
C ALA A 378 0.50 -27.02 -19.50
N GLY A 379 -0.05 -26.53 -20.61
CA GLY A 379 -1.34 -26.98 -21.14
C GLY A 379 -2.12 -25.81 -21.74
N PRO A 380 -3.32 -26.05 -22.28
CA PRO A 380 -4.02 -27.32 -22.32
C PRO A 380 -3.46 -28.27 -23.40
N TYR A 381 -3.32 -29.54 -23.06
CA TYR A 381 -3.23 -30.65 -23.99
C TYR A 381 -4.63 -31.22 -24.20
N ASN A 382 -4.92 -31.77 -25.38
CA ASN A 382 -6.21 -32.42 -25.68
C ASN A 382 -7.42 -31.53 -25.30
N ALA A 383 -7.37 -30.24 -25.65
CA ALA A 383 -8.40 -29.28 -25.27
C ALA A 383 -9.79 -29.71 -25.79
N ALA A 384 -10.76 -29.75 -24.88
CA ALA A 384 -12.14 -30.15 -25.15
C ALA A 384 -13.05 -28.95 -25.45
N GLY A 385 -12.70 -27.75 -24.99
CA GLY A 385 -13.45 -26.53 -25.27
C GLY A 385 -13.21 -25.40 -24.26
N PRO A 386 -13.86 -24.25 -24.44
CA PRO A 386 -13.66 -23.05 -23.61
C PRO A 386 -14.15 -23.16 -22.16
N GLY A 387 -14.98 -24.16 -21.85
CA GLY A 387 -15.58 -24.34 -20.53
C GLY A 387 -16.53 -23.21 -20.11
N ASP A 388 -17.04 -23.30 -18.88
CA ASP A 388 -17.92 -22.29 -18.26
C ASP A 388 -17.16 -21.51 -17.17
N THR A 389 -16.45 -20.47 -17.60
CA THR A 389 -15.65 -19.63 -16.70
C THR A 389 -16.42 -18.40 -16.24
N ALA A 390 -16.03 -17.84 -15.08
CA ALA A 390 -16.58 -16.57 -14.61
C ALA A 390 -16.41 -15.46 -15.66
N SER A 391 -15.30 -15.47 -16.40
CA SER A 391 -15.03 -14.49 -17.46
C SER A 391 -15.98 -14.63 -18.64
N ARG A 392 -16.22 -15.85 -19.13
CA ARG A 392 -17.18 -16.09 -20.21
C ARG A 392 -18.60 -15.70 -19.84
N ARG A 393 -19.04 -16.02 -18.60
CA ARG A 393 -20.35 -15.57 -18.09
C ARG A 393 -20.46 -14.04 -18.01
N LYS A 394 -19.36 -13.36 -17.75
CA LYS A 394 -19.30 -11.89 -17.68
C LYS A 394 -19.29 -11.23 -19.07
N LEU A 395 -18.60 -11.86 -20.02
CA LEU A 395 -18.43 -11.37 -21.40
C LEU A 395 -19.65 -11.62 -22.28
N PHE A 396 -20.15 -12.85 -22.30
CA PHE A 396 -21.19 -13.30 -23.22
C PHE A 396 -22.58 -13.16 -22.60
N THR A 397 -23.04 -11.92 -22.43
CA THR A 397 -24.40 -11.64 -21.91
C THR A 397 -25.50 -11.94 -22.94
N CYS A 398 -25.15 -11.97 -24.22
CA CYS A 398 -26.01 -12.35 -25.34
C CYS A 398 -25.37 -13.51 -26.12
N HIS A 399 -26.17 -14.50 -26.50
CA HIS A 399 -25.74 -15.62 -27.33
C HIS A 399 -26.60 -15.65 -28.60
N PRO A 400 -26.00 -15.61 -29.81
CA PRO A 400 -26.76 -15.60 -31.04
C PRO A 400 -27.40 -16.98 -31.30
N GLU A 401 -28.71 -16.99 -31.62
CA GLU A 401 -29.43 -18.21 -32.01
C GLU A 401 -29.24 -18.53 -33.51
N SER A 402 -28.93 -17.51 -34.32
CA SER A 402 -28.66 -17.61 -35.75
C SER A 402 -27.59 -16.60 -36.19
N GLY A 403 -27.00 -16.81 -37.37
CA GLY A 403 -26.02 -15.89 -37.94
C GLY A 403 -26.54 -14.45 -38.15
N ALA A 404 -27.87 -14.27 -38.27
CA ALA A 404 -28.49 -12.95 -38.38
C ALA A 404 -28.50 -12.18 -37.05
N ASP A 405 -28.43 -12.88 -35.92
CA ASP A 405 -28.45 -12.30 -34.57
C ASP A 405 -27.04 -11.96 -34.05
N GLU A 406 -25.98 -12.45 -34.71
CA GLU A 406 -24.58 -12.24 -34.31
C GLU A 406 -24.24 -10.76 -34.17
N VAL A 407 -24.57 -9.94 -35.17
CA VAL A 407 -24.28 -8.49 -35.13
C VAL A 407 -25.05 -7.81 -34.00
N LYS A 408 -26.29 -8.20 -33.74
CA LYS A 408 -27.12 -7.64 -32.68
C LYS A 408 -26.55 -7.98 -31.30
N CYS A 409 -26.24 -9.26 -31.05
CA CYS A 409 -25.60 -9.68 -29.80
C CYS A 409 -24.23 -9.02 -29.62
N ALA A 410 -23.44 -8.90 -30.69
CA ALA A 410 -22.14 -8.24 -30.64
C ALA A 410 -22.29 -6.78 -30.20
N ILE A 411 -23.19 -6.00 -30.82
CA ILE A 411 -23.44 -4.60 -30.42
C ILE A 411 -23.83 -4.51 -28.95
N GLU A 412 -24.68 -5.40 -28.44
CA GLU A 412 -25.07 -5.42 -27.03
C GLU A 412 -23.86 -5.63 -26.10
N ILE A 413 -23.05 -6.66 -26.38
CA ILE A 413 -21.85 -6.98 -25.61
C ILE A 413 -20.82 -5.85 -25.68
N VAL A 414 -20.52 -5.34 -26.89
CA VAL A 414 -19.55 -4.26 -27.11
C VAL A 414 -20.00 -2.99 -26.38
N THR A 415 -21.29 -2.66 -26.43
CA THR A 415 -21.85 -1.49 -25.73
C THR A 415 -21.69 -1.63 -24.22
N ALA A 416 -22.02 -2.79 -23.66
CA ALA A 416 -21.87 -3.05 -22.22
C ALA A 416 -20.41 -2.99 -21.77
N LEU A 417 -19.49 -3.58 -22.55
CA LEU A 417 -18.05 -3.56 -22.26
C LEU A 417 -17.47 -2.16 -22.37
N ALA A 418 -17.77 -1.43 -23.45
CA ALA A 418 -17.26 -0.08 -23.66
C ALA A 418 -17.80 0.89 -22.60
N ARG A 419 -19.09 0.79 -22.24
CA ARG A 419 -19.68 1.62 -21.17
C ARG A 419 -18.96 1.45 -19.84
N ARG A 420 -18.69 0.21 -19.43
CA ARG A 420 -17.97 -0.08 -18.18
C ARG A 420 -16.48 0.24 -18.28
N GLY A 421 -15.83 -0.12 -19.39
CA GLY A 421 -14.39 0.06 -19.61
C GLY A 421 -14.00 1.53 -19.73
N TYR A 422 -14.79 2.32 -20.44
CA TYR A 422 -14.59 3.78 -20.62
C TYR A 422 -15.23 4.60 -19.50
N ARG A 423 -15.99 3.94 -18.61
CA ARG A 423 -16.53 4.50 -17.37
C ARG A 423 -17.53 5.64 -17.61
N ARG A 424 -18.23 5.61 -18.74
CA ARG A 424 -19.20 6.63 -19.16
C ARG A 424 -20.19 6.05 -20.18
N PRO A 425 -21.33 6.74 -20.43
CA PRO A 425 -22.15 6.47 -21.60
C PRO A 425 -21.32 6.49 -22.89
N VAL A 426 -21.59 5.52 -23.75
CA VAL A 426 -20.91 5.34 -25.05
C VAL A 426 -21.69 5.99 -26.17
N THR A 427 -20.98 6.50 -27.18
CA THR A 427 -21.55 7.07 -28.40
C THR A 427 -21.34 6.12 -29.59
N ASP A 428 -22.00 6.41 -30.71
CA ASP A 428 -21.77 5.65 -31.95
C ASP A 428 -20.30 5.72 -32.42
N ASP A 429 -19.62 6.84 -32.12
CA ASP A 429 -18.19 7.02 -32.42
C ASP A 429 -17.28 6.14 -31.54
N ASP A 430 -17.72 5.76 -30.34
CA ASP A 430 -17.01 4.79 -29.50
C ASP A 430 -17.19 3.36 -30.01
N ILE A 431 -18.39 3.03 -30.50
CA ILE A 431 -18.78 1.67 -30.90
C ILE A 431 -18.32 1.32 -32.30
N ALA A 432 -18.42 2.24 -33.27
CA ALA A 432 -18.07 1.97 -34.67
C ALA A 432 -16.62 1.48 -34.85
N PRO A 433 -15.60 2.04 -34.17
CA PRO A 433 -14.24 1.49 -34.20
C PRO A 433 -14.16 0.06 -33.65
N LEU A 434 -14.82 -0.21 -32.52
CA LEU A 434 -14.81 -1.55 -31.90
C LEU A 434 -15.48 -2.58 -32.81
N MET A 435 -16.58 -2.22 -33.48
CA MET A 435 -17.26 -3.12 -34.42
C MET A 435 -16.42 -3.48 -35.64
N ARG A 436 -15.51 -2.60 -36.10
CA ARG A 436 -14.53 -2.98 -37.15
C ARG A 436 -13.56 -4.08 -36.68
N PHE A 437 -13.16 -4.05 -35.41
CA PHE A 437 -12.35 -5.13 -34.82
C PHE A 437 -13.17 -6.41 -34.64
N TYR A 438 -14.44 -6.28 -34.29
CA TYR A 438 -15.37 -7.42 -34.25
C TYR A 438 -15.47 -8.10 -35.62
N GLU A 439 -15.73 -7.35 -36.70
CA GLU A 439 -15.84 -7.89 -38.06
C GLU A 439 -14.56 -8.61 -38.50
N ALA A 440 -13.39 -8.04 -38.19
CA ALA A 440 -12.11 -8.68 -38.46
C ALA A 440 -11.98 -10.02 -37.72
N GLY A 441 -12.25 -10.05 -36.42
CA GLY A 441 -12.18 -11.29 -35.62
C GLY A 441 -13.24 -12.32 -36.00
N LEU A 442 -14.43 -11.87 -36.40
CA LEU A 442 -15.53 -12.72 -36.88
C LEU A 442 -15.11 -13.50 -38.12
N SER A 443 -14.45 -12.84 -39.07
CA SER A 443 -13.96 -13.47 -40.30
C SER A 443 -12.85 -14.50 -40.06
N GLU A 444 -12.06 -14.33 -38.99
CA GLU A 444 -10.95 -15.23 -38.65
C GLU A 444 -11.41 -16.43 -37.83
N ARG A 445 -12.25 -16.22 -36.81
CA ARG A 445 -12.54 -17.21 -35.75
C ARG A 445 -13.98 -17.20 -35.24
N GLY A 446 -14.92 -16.69 -36.02
CA GLY A 446 -16.34 -16.66 -35.66
C GLY A 446 -16.66 -15.66 -34.54
N PHE A 447 -17.87 -15.77 -33.99
CA PHE A 447 -18.43 -14.80 -33.03
C PHE A 447 -17.49 -14.48 -31.86
N GLU A 448 -16.96 -15.51 -31.19
CA GLU A 448 -16.04 -15.34 -30.05
C GLU A 448 -14.71 -14.71 -30.45
N GLY A 449 -14.23 -14.99 -31.67
CA GLY A 449 -13.06 -14.34 -32.27
C GLY A 449 -13.26 -12.84 -32.47
N GLY A 450 -14.47 -12.44 -32.89
CA GLY A 450 -14.86 -11.04 -32.98
C GLY A 450 -14.84 -10.35 -31.62
N ILE A 451 -15.48 -10.94 -30.61
CA ILE A 451 -15.48 -10.39 -29.24
C ILE A 451 -14.07 -10.32 -28.66
N GLN A 452 -13.21 -11.31 -28.92
CA GLN A 452 -11.80 -11.26 -28.50
C GLN A 452 -11.07 -10.02 -29.03
N LYS A 453 -11.22 -9.71 -30.33
CA LYS A 453 -10.57 -8.54 -30.94
C LYS A 453 -11.12 -7.23 -30.38
N VAL A 454 -12.41 -7.18 -30.04
CA VAL A 454 -13.00 -6.03 -29.33
C VAL A 454 -12.36 -5.85 -27.97
N VAL A 455 -12.29 -6.91 -27.15
CA VAL A 455 -11.66 -6.84 -25.82
C VAL A 455 -10.21 -6.40 -25.95
N GLN A 456 -9.46 -6.98 -26.90
CA GLN A 456 -8.08 -6.59 -27.17
C GLN A 456 -7.94 -5.09 -27.48
N ARG A 457 -8.80 -4.54 -28.36
CA ARG A 457 -8.77 -3.11 -28.73
C ARG A 457 -9.21 -2.21 -27.57
N LEU A 458 -10.20 -2.64 -26.79
CA LEU A 458 -10.74 -1.89 -25.67
C LEU A 458 -9.69 -1.72 -24.56
N LEU A 459 -8.97 -2.80 -24.22
CA LEU A 459 -7.96 -2.78 -23.16
C LEU A 459 -6.73 -1.91 -23.44
N VAL A 460 -6.57 -1.42 -24.68
CA VAL A 460 -5.51 -0.48 -25.08
C VAL A 460 -6.07 0.84 -25.61
N ALA A 461 -7.38 1.07 -25.45
CA ALA A 461 -8.00 2.33 -25.83
C ALA A 461 -7.53 3.47 -24.92
N PRO A 462 -7.32 4.68 -25.44
CA PRO A 462 -7.06 5.85 -24.61
C PRO A 462 -8.12 6.03 -23.51
N GLU A 463 -9.39 5.82 -23.83
CA GLU A 463 -10.52 5.93 -22.90
C GLU A 463 -10.51 4.84 -21.80
N PHE A 464 -9.82 3.72 -22.02
CA PHE A 464 -9.61 2.70 -21.00
C PHE A 464 -8.36 3.00 -20.17
N LEU A 465 -7.22 3.24 -20.83
CA LEU A 465 -5.91 3.43 -20.21
C LEU A 465 -5.75 4.76 -19.48
N PHE A 466 -6.50 5.79 -19.86
CA PHE A 466 -6.37 7.12 -19.26
C PHE A 466 -7.67 7.55 -18.59
N ARG A 467 -7.50 8.32 -17.51
CA ARG A 467 -8.56 9.02 -16.80
C ARG A 467 -8.49 10.46 -17.26
N VAL A 468 -9.37 10.77 -18.21
CA VAL A 468 -9.48 12.09 -18.82
C VAL A 468 -10.76 12.73 -18.30
N GLU A 469 -10.59 13.87 -17.65
CA GLU A 469 -11.68 14.76 -17.26
C GLU A 469 -11.60 15.95 -18.22
N ARG A 470 -12.71 16.42 -18.79
CA ARG A 470 -12.67 17.40 -19.89
C ARG A 470 -13.18 18.76 -19.44
N ASP A 471 -12.54 19.82 -19.93
CA ASP A 471 -13.04 21.16 -19.69
C ASP A 471 -14.41 21.39 -20.36
N PRO A 472 -15.36 22.04 -19.66
CA PRO A 472 -16.55 22.58 -20.29
C PRO A 472 -16.17 23.45 -21.48
N VAL A 473 -16.95 23.36 -22.55
CA VAL A 473 -16.73 24.17 -23.74
C VAL A 473 -16.89 25.65 -23.36
N ASP A 474 -15.98 26.50 -23.87
CA ASP A 474 -15.96 27.96 -23.67
C ASP A 474 -15.76 28.46 -22.22
N ILE A 475 -15.24 27.63 -21.31
CA ILE A 475 -14.87 28.09 -19.96
C ILE A 475 -13.58 28.91 -19.98
N ALA A 476 -13.52 29.99 -19.20
CA ALA A 476 -12.30 30.79 -19.09
C ALA A 476 -11.23 30.05 -18.27
N ALA A 477 -9.99 30.12 -18.74
CA ALA A 477 -8.84 29.52 -18.07
C ALA A 477 -8.75 29.89 -16.58
N GLY A 478 -8.43 28.90 -15.74
CA GLY A 478 -8.31 29.08 -14.28
C GLY A 478 -9.65 29.18 -13.53
N THR A 479 -10.80 29.18 -14.23
CA THR A 479 -12.12 29.17 -13.57
C THR A 479 -12.34 27.85 -12.84
N ALA A 480 -12.73 27.91 -11.56
CA ALA A 480 -13.12 26.74 -10.79
C ALA A 480 -14.54 26.30 -11.15
N TYR A 481 -14.76 25.00 -11.30
CA TYR A 481 -16.07 24.42 -11.59
C TYR A 481 -16.22 23.00 -11.02
N ASP A 482 -17.47 22.56 -10.85
CA ASP A 482 -17.81 21.22 -10.37
C ASP A 482 -17.61 20.17 -11.47
N ILE A 483 -16.98 19.05 -11.13
CA ILE A 483 -16.87 17.92 -12.04
C ILE A 483 -18.24 17.26 -12.24
N THR A 484 -18.39 16.56 -13.35
CA THR A 484 -19.63 15.82 -13.63
C THR A 484 -19.78 14.61 -12.69
N ASP A 485 -21.02 14.15 -12.48
CA ASP A 485 -21.31 12.91 -11.74
C ASP A 485 -20.52 11.69 -12.28
N ILE A 486 -20.28 11.63 -13.59
CA ILE A 486 -19.50 10.56 -14.23
C ILE A 486 -18.03 10.62 -13.84
N GLU A 487 -17.45 11.83 -13.85
CA GLU A 487 -16.07 12.05 -13.41
C GLU A 487 -15.94 11.77 -11.90
N LEU A 488 -16.94 12.17 -11.09
CA LEU A 488 -16.99 11.86 -9.66
C LEU A 488 -17.06 10.36 -9.39
N ALA A 489 -17.89 9.61 -10.12
CA ALA A 489 -17.94 8.15 -10.03
C ALA A 489 -16.58 7.50 -10.33
N SER A 490 -15.90 7.99 -11.38
CA SER A 490 -14.54 7.55 -11.71
C SER A 490 -13.57 7.86 -10.56
N ARG A 491 -13.52 9.11 -10.06
CA ARG A 491 -12.68 9.49 -8.92
C ARG A 491 -12.92 8.61 -7.69
N LEU A 492 -14.18 8.39 -7.31
CA LEU A 492 -14.56 7.52 -6.18
C LEU A 492 -14.06 6.09 -6.35
N SER A 493 -14.31 5.49 -7.52
CA SER A 493 -13.94 4.10 -7.78
C SER A 493 -12.43 3.85 -7.72
N PHE A 494 -11.63 4.75 -8.28
CA PHE A 494 -10.17 4.61 -8.21
C PHE A 494 -9.61 5.00 -6.85
N PHE A 495 -10.23 5.96 -6.16
CA PHE A 495 -9.83 6.30 -4.80
C PHE A 495 -10.05 5.12 -3.84
N LEU A 496 -11.25 4.53 -3.83
CA LEU A 496 -11.62 3.53 -2.82
C LEU A 496 -11.27 2.09 -3.21
N TRP A 497 -11.30 1.76 -4.51
CA TRP A 497 -11.10 0.39 -5.01
C TRP A 497 -9.94 0.25 -5.99
N SER A 498 -9.24 1.35 -6.32
CA SER A 498 -8.18 1.36 -7.36
C SER A 498 -8.62 0.64 -8.64
N GLY A 499 -9.84 0.87 -9.11
CA GLY A 499 -10.41 0.21 -10.28
C GLY A 499 -11.67 0.90 -10.79
N ILE A 500 -12.26 0.37 -11.87
CA ILE A 500 -13.44 0.97 -12.52
C ILE A 500 -14.70 0.95 -11.63
N PRO A 501 -15.64 1.90 -11.80
CA PRO A 501 -16.90 1.90 -11.06
C PRO A 501 -17.71 0.63 -11.33
N ASP A 502 -18.46 0.18 -10.33
CA ASP A 502 -19.43 -0.88 -10.52
C ASP A 502 -20.72 -0.35 -11.15
N GLU A 503 -21.64 -1.27 -11.49
CA GLU A 503 -22.86 -0.92 -12.20
C GLU A 503 -23.75 0.04 -11.40
N GLU A 504 -23.83 -0.13 -10.08
CA GLU A 504 -24.64 0.72 -9.22
C GLU A 504 -24.11 2.16 -9.23
N LEU A 505 -22.80 2.34 -9.00
CA LEU A 505 -22.20 3.68 -8.97
C LEU A 505 -22.31 4.39 -10.32
N LEU A 506 -22.02 3.68 -11.42
CA LEU A 506 -22.12 4.26 -12.76
C LEU A 506 -23.57 4.62 -13.12
N ALA A 507 -24.55 3.75 -12.80
CA ALA A 507 -25.96 4.03 -13.10
C ALA A 507 -26.54 5.18 -12.26
N VAL A 508 -26.04 5.41 -11.04
CA VAL A 508 -26.43 6.59 -10.23
C VAL A 508 -25.86 7.86 -10.85
N ALA A 509 -24.59 7.82 -11.26
CA ALA A 509 -23.92 8.94 -11.90
C ALA A 509 -24.54 9.34 -13.25
N GLU A 510 -24.89 8.36 -14.09
CA GLU A 510 -25.59 8.60 -15.36
C GLU A 510 -26.97 9.25 -15.19
N LYS A 511 -27.57 9.10 -14.02
CA LYS A 511 -28.85 9.74 -13.68
C LYS A 511 -28.68 11.14 -13.08
N GLY A 512 -27.45 11.64 -12.92
CA GLY A 512 -27.18 12.97 -12.35
C GLY A 512 -27.61 13.08 -10.87
N ARG A 513 -27.49 11.99 -10.11
CA ARG A 513 -27.89 11.94 -8.68
C ARG A 513 -26.73 11.72 -7.72
N LEU A 514 -25.53 11.43 -8.20
CA LEU A 514 -24.38 11.07 -7.36
C LEU A 514 -23.91 12.24 -6.51
N THR A 515 -23.96 13.47 -7.02
CA THR A 515 -23.61 14.70 -6.28
C THR A 515 -24.63 15.09 -5.21
N THR A 516 -25.77 14.38 -5.11
CA THR A 516 -26.71 14.59 -3.99
C THR A 516 -26.06 14.11 -2.69
N PRO A 517 -25.93 14.94 -1.63
CA PRO A 517 -25.14 14.60 -0.44
C PRO A 517 -25.47 13.24 0.20
N ASP A 518 -26.76 12.96 0.42
CA ASP A 518 -27.20 11.69 1.03
C ASP A 518 -26.86 10.47 0.13
N VAL A 519 -26.94 10.64 -1.19
CA VAL A 519 -26.63 9.58 -2.17
C VAL A 519 -25.13 9.34 -2.24
N LEU A 520 -24.33 10.41 -2.24
CA LEU A 520 -22.87 10.34 -2.24
C LEU A 520 -22.37 9.60 -1.01
N GLU A 521 -22.84 10.01 0.18
CA GLU A 521 -22.46 9.35 1.44
C GLU A 521 -22.88 7.87 1.44
N GLN A 522 -24.09 7.55 0.98
CA GLN A 522 -24.55 6.18 0.88
C GLN A 522 -23.63 5.33 -0.01
N GLN A 523 -23.23 5.85 -1.18
CA GLN A 523 -22.33 5.14 -2.09
C GLN A 523 -20.93 4.96 -1.48
N VAL A 524 -20.36 5.98 -0.84
CA VAL A 524 -19.05 5.87 -0.17
C VAL A 524 -19.07 4.80 0.92
N ARG A 525 -20.08 4.80 1.80
CA ARG A 525 -20.20 3.80 2.88
C ARG A 525 -20.38 2.39 2.35
N ARG A 526 -21.17 2.23 1.28
CA ARG A 526 -21.33 0.95 0.57
C ARG A 526 -19.98 0.46 0.03
N MET A 527 -19.22 1.36 -0.60
CA MET A 527 -17.92 1.02 -1.20
C MET A 527 -16.87 0.67 -0.15
N LEU A 528 -16.85 1.35 0.99
CA LEU A 528 -15.96 1.04 2.12
C LEU A 528 -16.29 -0.30 2.80
N SER A 529 -17.53 -0.75 2.70
CA SER A 529 -17.97 -2.06 3.24
C SER A 529 -17.69 -3.23 2.28
N ASP A 530 -17.31 -2.94 1.04
CA ASP A 530 -16.98 -3.94 0.02
C ASP A 530 -15.55 -4.45 0.21
N PRO A 531 -15.27 -5.76 0.05
CA PRO A 531 -13.90 -6.29 0.17
C PRO A 531 -12.87 -5.60 -0.71
N ARG A 532 -13.27 -5.01 -1.85
CA ARG A 532 -12.39 -4.23 -2.73
C ARG A 532 -11.79 -2.99 -2.05
N ALA A 533 -12.34 -2.53 -0.94
CA ALA A 533 -11.76 -1.43 -0.15
C ALA A 533 -10.39 -1.78 0.45
N SER A 534 -9.98 -3.06 0.47
CA SER A 534 -8.61 -3.46 0.82
C SER A 534 -7.56 -2.79 -0.09
N ALA A 535 -7.95 -2.35 -1.29
CA ALA A 535 -7.10 -1.57 -2.18
C ALA A 535 -6.53 -0.30 -1.52
N LEU A 536 -7.24 0.32 -0.57
CA LEU A 536 -6.70 1.43 0.21
C LEU A 536 -5.51 1.01 1.10
N VAL A 537 -5.48 -0.24 1.56
CA VAL A 537 -4.35 -0.78 2.32
C VAL A 537 -3.21 -1.13 1.36
N ASP A 538 -3.53 -1.90 0.32
CA ASP A 538 -2.56 -2.44 -0.63
C ASP A 538 -1.88 -1.34 -1.47
N ASN A 539 -2.60 -0.27 -1.79
CA ASN A 539 -2.11 0.82 -2.64
C ASN A 539 -1.83 2.10 -1.87
N PHE A 540 -2.74 2.60 -1.03
CA PHE A 540 -2.47 3.85 -0.31
C PHE A 540 -1.54 3.64 0.89
N ALA A 541 -1.92 2.79 1.85
CA ALA A 541 -1.21 2.68 3.11
C ALA A 541 0.18 2.05 2.96
N SER A 542 0.34 1.08 2.04
CA SER A 542 1.64 0.47 1.73
C SER A 542 2.64 1.47 1.14
N GLN A 543 2.15 2.46 0.38
CA GLN A 543 2.97 3.54 -0.19
C GLN A 543 3.26 4.64 0.83
N TRP A 544 2.23 5.09 1.55
CA TRP A 544 2.37 6.08 2.63
C TRP A 544 3.40 5.63 3.67
N LEU A 545 3.32 4.39 4.16
CA LEU A 545 4.28 3.86 5.14
C LEU A 545 5.55 3.28 4.51
N GLN A 546 5.67 3.34 3.18
CA GLN A 546 6.80 2.85 2.40
C GLN A 546 7.09 1.34 2.57
N LEU A 547 6.07 0.55 2.94
CA LEU A 547 6.20 -0.88 3.23
C LEU A 547 6.76 -1.69 2.05
N ARG A 548 6.45 -1.29 0.81
CA ARG A 548 6.94 -1.96 -0.41
C ARG A 548 8.48 -2.05 -0.46
N ARG A 549 9.18 -1.11 0.17
CA ARG A 549 10.66 -1.07 0.21
C ARG A 549 11.27 -2.17 1.10
N ILE A 550 10.51 -2.77 2.02
CA ILE A 550 11.03 -3.81 2.92
C ILE A 550 11.57 -5.02 2.15
N ARG A 551 11.03 -5.31 0.96
CA ARG A 551 11.45 -6.41 0.08
C ARG A 551 12.90 -6.25 -0.41
N GLY A 552 13.41 -5.02 -0.44
CA GLY A 552 14.80 -4.72 -0.83
C GLY A 552 15.79 -4.59 0.33
N VAL A 553 15.33 -4.67 1.59
CA VAL A 553 16.22 -4.51 2.76
C VAL A 553 16.99 -5.80 3.01
N ALA A 554 18.30 -5.74 3.24
CA ALA A 554 19.10 -6.93 3.51
C ALA A 554 19.87 -6.77 4.83
N PRO A 555 19.27 -7.12 5.99
CA PRO A 555 20.01 -7.20 7.25
C PRO A 555 21.19 -8.17 7.13
N ASP A 556 22.31 -7.80 7.75
CA ASP A 556 23.51 -8.60 7.76
C ASP A 556 23.27 -9.92 8.52
N ALA A 557 23.53 -11.05 7.86
CA ALA A 557 23.23 -12.37 8.38
C ALA A 557 24.12 -12.78 9.57
N ASP A 558 25.32 -12.22 9.71
CA ASP A 558 26.21 -12.51 10.82
C ASP A 558 25.76 -11.78 12.09
N VAL A 559 25.21 -10.57 11.92
CA VAL A 559 24.66 -9.74 13.00
C VAL A 559 23.23 -10.17 13.37
N PHE A 560 22.35 -10.31 12.38
CA PHE A 560 20.91 -10.54 12.52
C PHE A 560 20.50 -11.91 11.98
N PHE A 561 21.08 -12.95 12.54
CA PHE A 561 20.92 -14.33 12.10
C PHE A 561 19.49 -14.91 12.15
N ASP A 562 18.64 -14.40 13.03
CA ASP A 562 17.23 -14.82 13.09
C ASP A 562 16.38 -14.20 11.98
N PHE A 563 16.93 -13.24 11.23
CA PHE A 563 16.25 -12.62 10.10
C PHE A 563 16.33 -13.51 8.86
N ASP A 564 15.17 -13.92 8.36
CA ASP A 564 15.02 -14.67 7.12
C ASP A 564 13.89 -14.11 6.25
N GLU A 565 13.75 -14.64 5.03
CA GLU A 565 12.78 -14.14 4.06
C GLU A 565 11.33 -14.33 4.53
N ASN A 566 11.04 -15.41 5.25
CA ASN A 566 9.70 -15.64 5.80
C ASN A 566 9.37 -14.61 6.90
N LEU A 567 10.32 -14.28 7.79
CA LEU A 567 10.11 -13.26 8.81
C LEU A 567 9.82 -11.89 8.19
N ARG A 568 10.51 -11.53 7.10
CA ARG A 568 10.22 -10.31 6.34
C ARG A 568 8.78 -10.26 5.84
N VAL A 569 8.32 -11.34 5.21
CA VAL A 569 6.94 -11.46 4.72
C VAL A 569 5.95 -11.33 5.87
N ASP A 570 6.25 -11.94 7.02
CA ASP A 570 5.37 -11.88 8.18
C ASP A 570 5.28 -10.47 8.79
N MET A 571 6.40 -9.74 8.85
CA MET A 571 6.44 -8.33 9.29
C MET A 571 5.62 -7.42 8.37
N GLU A 572 5.73 -7.59 7.05
CA GLU A 572 4.90 -6.86 6.08
C GLU A 572 3.42 -7.19 6.30
N ARG A 573 3.09 -8.48 6.43
CA ARG A 573 1.71 -8.94 6.60
C ARG A 573 1.07 -8.47 7.91
N GLU A 574 1.80 -8.42 9.01
CA GLU A 574 1.34 -7.81 10.28
C GLU A 574 0.78 -6.41 10.04
N THR A 575 1.56 -5.58 9.35
CA THR A 575 1.22 -4.16 9.20
C THR A 575 0.03 -3.97 8.28
N LEU A 576 -0.05 -4.74 7.20
CA LEU A 576 -1.19 -4.73 6.29
C LEU A 576 -2.48 -5.20 7.00
N LEU A 577 -2.41 -6.30 7.77
CA LEU A 577 -3.57 -6.80 8.53
C LEU A 577 -4.02 -5.82 9.62
N PHE A 578 -3.07 -5.15 10.28
CA PHE A 578 -3.38 -4.11 11.25
C PHE A 578 -4.20 -2.99 10.59
N LEU A 579 -3.68 -2.41 9.50
CA LEU A 579 -4.34 -1.34 8.75
C LEU A 579 -5.69 -1.77 8.15
N GLU A 580 -5.76 -2.98 7.61
CA GLU A 580 -7.01 -3.56 7.10
C GLU A 580 -8.06 -3.66 8.20
N SER A 581 -7.69 -4.12 9.39
CA SER A 581 -8.61 -4.19 10.53
C SER A 581 -9.09 -2.80 10.98
N GLN A 582 -8.22 -1.79 10.92
CA GLN A 582 -8.54 -0.41 11.29
C GLN A 582 -9.59 0.18 10.34
N LEU A 583 -9.39 -0.03 9.03
CA LEU A 583 -10.31 0.43 7.99
C LEU A 583 -11.66 -0.31 8.05
N GLN A 584 -11.64 -1.65 8.10
CA GLN A 584 -12.85 -2.48 8.10
C GLN A 584 -13.72 -2.29 9.35
N THR A 585 -13.10 -1.97 10.50
CA THR A 585 -13.83 -1.72 11.76
C THR A 585 -14.01 -0.23 12.06
N ASP A 586 -13.73 0.63 11.09
CA ASP A 586 -13.91 2.09 11.13
C ASP A 586 -13.34 2.73 12.41
N ARG A 587 -12.08 2.39 12.73
CA ARG A 587 -11.39 2.88 13.92
C ARG A 587 -10.96 4.34 13.77
N SER A 588 -10.72 4.97 14.92
CA SER A 588 -10.08 6.29 14.98
C SER A 588 -8.67 6.18 14.40
N LEU A 589 -8.26 7.14 13.57
CA LEU A 589 -6.88 7.22 13.11
C LEU A 589 -5.88 7.33 14.26
N LEU A 590 -6.27 7.88 15.42
CA LEU A 590 -5.41 7.98 16.60
C LEU A 590 -4.98 6.59 17.14
N GLU A 591 -5.80 5.56 16.91
CA GLU A 591 -5.50 4.18 17.29
C GLU A 591 -4.29 3.62 16.52
N LEU A 592 -3.92 4.20 15.36
CA LEU A 592 -2.68 3.85 14.67
C LEU A 592 -1.43 4.10 15.52
N LEU A 593 -1.49 5.06 16.45
CA LEU A 593 -0.40 5.31 17.39
C LEU A 593 -0.62 4.58 18.72
N THR A 594 -1.86 4.39 19.16
CA THR A 594 -2.14 3.95 20.55
C THR A 594 -2.60 2.49 20.68
N ALA A 595 -2.77 1.75 19.58
CA ALA A 595 -3.26 0.37 19.62
C ALA A 595 -2.44 -0.54 20.55
N GLU A 596 -3.13 -1.25 21.44
CA GLU A 596 -2.55 -2.24 22.37
C GLU A 596 -2.70 -3.67 21.85
N TYR A 597 -2.69 -3.84 20.52
CA TYR A 597 -2.76 -5.14 19.87
C TYR A 597 -2.04 -5.12 18.53
N THR A 598 -1.67 -6.31 18.06
CA THR A 598 -1.15 -6.51 16.70
C THR A 598 -1.61 -7.85 16.12
N PHE A 599 -1.18 -8.16 14.90
CA PHE A 599 -1.44 -9.42 14.21
C PHE A 599 -0.15 -10.22 14.05
N VAL A 600 -0.09 -11.41 14.62
CA VAL A 600 1.08 -12.29 14.53
C VAL A 600 0.69 -13.72 14.16
N ASN A 601 1.56 -14.38 13.40
CA ASN A 601 1.67 -15.84 13.35
C ASN A 601 2.70 -16.32 14.39
N GLU A 602 2.97 -17.62 14.46
CA GLU A 602 3.93 -18.17 15.42
C GLU A 602 5.35 -17.61 15.25
N ARG A 603 5.81 -17.44 14.00
CA ARG A 603 7.16 -16.92 13.73
C ARG A 603 7.34 -15.51 14.26
N LEU A 604 6.44 -14.60 13.90
CA LEU A 604 6.50 -13.22 14.35
C LEU A 604 6.24 -13.09 15.84
N ALA A 605 5.37 -13.94 16.41
CA ALA A 605 5.16 -14.00 17.86
C ALA A 605 6.46 -14.35 18.60
N ARG A 606 7.21 -15.36 18.13
CA ARG A 606 8.54 -15.69 18.69
C ARG A 606 9.52 -14.53 18.56
N HIS A 607 9.52 -13.84 17.42
CA HIS A 607 10.35 -12.65 17.21
C HIS A 607 10.05 -11.51 18.19
N TYR A 608 8.78 -11.39 18.62
CA TYR A 608 8.35 -10.42 19.62
C TYR A 608 8.39 -10.90 21.07
N GLY A 609 8.62 -12.20 21.31
CA GLY A 609 8.51 -12.77 22.66
C GLY A 609 7.07 -12.90 23.15
N ILE A 610 6.10 -13.06 22.22
CA ILE A 610 4.69 -13.30 22.53
C ILE A 610 4.45 -14.82 22.58
N ASP A 611 4.07 -15.33 23.74
CA ASP A 611 3.80 -16.74 23.95
C ASP A 611 2.43 -17.18 23.41
N GLN A 612 2.22 -18.50 23.31
CA GLN A 612 0.93 -19.15 23.02
C GLN A 612 0.30 -18.88 21.63
N VAL A 613 1.11 -18.50 20.64
CA VAL A 613 0.71 -18.41 19.24
C VAL A 613 1.35 -19.55 18.45
N TYR A 614 0.54 -20.33 17.72
CA TYR A 614 1.00 -21.53 17.01
C TYR A 614 0.53 -21.57 15.54
N GLY A 615 1.40 -21.97 14.63
CA GLY A 615 1.18 -22.07 13.19
C GLY A 615 1.20 -20.74 12.43
N GLU A 616 1.08 -20.85 11.11
CA GLU A 616 1.20 -19.73 10.15
C GLU A 616 0.03 -18.75 10.12
N ARG A 617 -1.11 -19.14 10.69
CA ARG A 617 -2.29 -18.28 10.70
C ARG A 617 -2.05 -17.05 11.59
N PHE A 618 -2.18 -15.87 10.99
CA PHE A 618 -2.19 -14.60 11.72
C PHE A 618 -3.41 -14.49 12.64
N ARG A 619 -3.17 -13.99 13.85
CA ARG A 619 -4.20 -13.77 14.88
C ARG A 619 -3.99 -12.41 15.51
N ARG A 620 -5.10 -11.73 15.80
CA ARG A 620 -5.07 -10.52 16.64
C ARG A 620 -4.74 -10.91 18.07
N VAL A 621 -3.67 -10.36 18.62
CA VAL A 621 -3.21 -10.60 20.00
C VAL A 621 -3.02 -9.28 20.73
N PRO A 622 -3.31 -9.21 22.05
CA PRO A 622 -2.91 -8.05 22.84
C PRO A 622 -1.38 -7.96 22.90
N VAL A 623 -0.86 -6.74 22.98
CA VAL A 623 0.57 -6.48 23.17
C VAL A 623 0.78 -5.55 24.35
N ASP A 624 1.98 -5.61 24.93
CA ASP A 624 2.40 -4.61 25.90
C ASP A 624 2.52 -3.25 25.19
N ALA A 625 1.67 -2.29 25.61
CA ALA A 625 1.66 -0.97 25.02
C ALA A 625 3.04 -0.31 25.15
N ASP A 626 3.77 -0.49 26.26
CA ASP A 626 5.03 0.19 26.50
C ASP A 626 6.11 -0.17 25.49
N THR A 627 6.04 -1.39 24.94
CA THR A 627 7.06 -1.95 24.03
C THR A 627 6.57 -2.26 22.63
N ARG A 628 5.26 -2.30 22.35
CA ARG A 628 4.72 -2.65 21.02
C ARG A 628 3.46 -1.89 20.61
N GLY A 629 3.14 -0.79 21.30
CA GLY A 629 1.96 0.01 21.00
C GLY A 629 1.99 0.67 19.61
N GLY A 630 0.94 0.45 18.82
CA GLY A 630 0.69 1.07 17.51
C GLY A 630 1.77 0.82 16.45
N LEU A 631 1.74 1.61 15.38
CA LEU A 631 2.64 1.48 14.23
C LEU A 631 4.12 1.58 14.61
N LEU A 632 4.47 2.38 15.61
CA LEU A 632 5.87 2.55 16.03
C LEU A 632 6.48 1.27 16.65
N GLY A 633 5.64 0.30 17.04
CA GLY A 633 6.06 -1.00 17.53
C GLY A 633 6.28 -2.06 16.45
N HIS A 634 5.88 -1.81 15.19
CA HIS A 634 5.94 -2.81 14.12
C HIS A 634 7.36 -3.02 13.59
N ALA A 635 7.81 -4.26 13.51
CA ALA A 635 9.17 -4.55 13.05
C ALA A 635 9.41 -4.26 11.57
N SER A 636 8.37 -4.27 10.73
CA SER A 636 8.49 -3.88 9.32
C SER A 636 9.05 -2.45 9.18
N LEU A 637 8.49 -1.51 9.93
CA LEU A 637 8.85 -0.09 9.92
C LEU A 637 10.20 0.17 10.61
N LEU A 638 10.46 -0.53 11.71
CA LEU A 638 11.74 -0.46 12.43
C LEU A 638 12.90 -1.01 11.58
N THR A 639 12.63 -2.04 10.77
CA THR A 639 13.60 -2.62 9.83
C THR A 639 13.82 -1.72 8.63
N LEU A 640 12.73 -1.19 8.05
CA LEU A 640 12.79 -0.25 6.92
C LEU A 640 13.65 0.99 7.20
N THR A 641 13.67 1.42 8.46
CA THR A 641 14.35 2.63 8.92
C THR A 641 15.71 2.34 9.57
N SER A 642 16.31 1.18 9.27
CA SER A 642 17.62 0.77 9.78
C SER A 642 18.61 0.46 8.66
N TYR A 643 19.89 0.37 8.99
CA TYR A 643 20.93 -0.12 8.08
C TYR A 643 21.10 -1.64 8.22
N PRO A 644 21.71 -2.31 7.22
CA PRO A 644 21.97 -3.76 7.26
C PRO A 644 22.62 -4.27 8.55
N THR A 645 23.54 -3.50 9.13
CA THR A 645 24.36 -3.93 10.27
C THR A 645 23.96 -3.29 11.60
N ARG A 646 23.06 -2.28 11.59
CA ARG A 646 22.76 -1.46 12.77
C ARG A 646 21.49 -0.62 12.64
N THR A 647 20.99 -0.15 13.77
CA THR A 647 19.91 0.84 13.86
C THR A 647 20.35 2.19 13.29
N SER A 648 19.36 3.05 12.96
CA SER A 648 19.59 4.42 12.52
C SER A 648 18.56 5.38 13.13
N PRO A 649 18.89 6.09 14.23
CA PRO A 649 18.03 7.13 14.78
C PRO A 649 17.66 8.19 13.74
N VAL A 650 18.59 8.51 12.85
CA VAL A 650 18.41 9.52 11.80
C VAL A 650 17.31 9.10 10.82
N LEU A 651 17.36 7.85 10.32
CA LEU A 651 16.35 7.35 9.38
C LEU A 651 15.00 7.14 10.06
N ARG A 652 14.98 6.64 11.30
CA ARG A 652 13.77 6.50 12.12
C ARG A 652 13.09 7.84 12.34
N GLY A 653 13.83 8.83 12.82
CA GLY A 653 13.30 10.14 13.09
C GLY A 653 12.88 10.90 11.84
N LYS A 654 13.65 10.81 10.75
CA LYS A 654 13.22 11.30 9.43
C LYS A 654 11.89 10.68 9.02
N TRP A 655 11.75 9.36 9.15
CA TRP A 655 10.51 8.67 8.77
C TRP A 655 9.32 9.12 9.61
N VAL A 656 9.49 9.30 10.93
CA VAL A 656 8.42 9.82 11.80
C VAL A 656 8.04 11.25 11.41
N LEU A 657 9.04 12.13 11.20
CA LEU A 657 8.78 13.52 10.84
C LEU A 657 8.05 13.66 9.50
N ASP A 658 8.44 12.85 8.51
CA ASP A 658 7.84 12.87 7.18
C ASP A 658 6.45 12.19 7.15
N ASN A 659 6.35 10.95 7.63
CA ASN A 659 5.17 10.11 7.43
C ASN A 659 4.13 10.26 8.54
N ILE A 660 4.51 10.68 9.75
CA ILE A 660 3.60 10.83 10.89
C ILE A 660 3.27 12.31 11.14
N LEU A 661 4.27 13.21 11.09
CA LEU A 661 4.08 14.63 11.45
C LEU A 661 4.01 15.58 10.25
N GLY A 662 4.22 15.09 9.02
CA GLY A 662 4.05 15.88 7.80
C GLY A 662 5.05 17.02 7.65
N MET A 663 6.27 16.81 8.15
CA MET A 663 7.38 17.75 8.14
C MET A 663 8.68 17.06 7.74
N PRO A 664 8.85 16.71 6.46
CA PRO A 664 10.09 16.12 5.98
C PRO A 664 11.28 17.05 6.31
N PRO A 665 12.40 16.50 6.81
CA PRO A 665 13.62 17.28 6.98
C PRO A 665 14.13 17.75 5.61
N PRO A 666 14.89 18.87 5.55
CA PRO A 666 15.49 19.32 4.30
C PRO A 666 16.42 18.25 3.72
N PRO A 667 16.60 18.20 2.39
CA PRO A 667 17.53 17.27 1.77
C PRO A 667 18.94 17.44 2.35
N PRO A 668 19.72 16.36 2.47
CA PRO A 668 21.11 16.46 2.91
C PRO A 668 21.93 17.30 1.90
N PRO A 669 22.95 18.04 2.35
CA PRO A 669 23.95 18.64 1.46
C PRO A 669 24.58 17.62 0.50
N ASP A 670 25.05 18.08 -0.67
CA ASP A 670 25.53 17.22 -1.76
C ASP A 670 26.77 16.36 -1.41
N ASP A 671 27.45 16.62 -0.28
CA ASP A 671 28.69 15.93 0.16
C ASP A 671 28.69 15.55 1.66
N VAL A 672 27.59 15.01 2.20
CA VAL A 672 27.59 14.56 3.61
C VAL A 672 28.43 13.28 3.78
N PRO A 673 29.50 13.27 4.60
CA PRO A 673 30.27 12.07 4.87
C PRO A 673 29.44 11.05 5.64
N ALA A 674 29.66 9.76 5.37
CA ALA A 674 29.05 8.69 6.15
C ALA A 674 29.48 8.77 7.62
N LEU A 675 28.59 8.38 8.53
CA LEU A 675 28.91 8.29 9.95
C LEU A 675 30.02 7.26 10.17
N GLU A 676 31.14 7.68 10.77
CA GLU A 676 32.31 6.82 11.03
C GLU A 676 31.89 5.53 11.73
N GLU A 677 32.27 4.37 11.17
CA GLU A 677 31.96 3.06 11.70
C GLU A 677 32.90 2.65 12.83
N ASN A 678 32.38 1.85 13.78
CA ASN A 678 33.24 1.27 14.80
C ASN A 678 34.23 0.31 14.13
N HIS A 679 35.52 0.63 14.21
CA HIS A 679 36.58 -0.26 13.78
C HIS A 679 36.96 -1.17 14.95
N GLY A 680 36.68 -2.48 14.86
CA GLY A 680 36.81 -3.45 15.96
C GLY A 680 38.05 -3.22 16.85
N GLY A 681 37.79 -3.00 18.15
CA GLY A 681 38.78 -2.59 19.16
C GLY A 681 38.13 -2.47 20.56
N ARG A 682 38.88 -2.01 21.57
CA ARG A 682 38.36 -1.87 22.96
C ARG A 682 37.37 -0.71 23.16
N ASP A 683 37.36 0.29 22.26
CA ASP A 683 36.53 1.48 22.37
C ASP A 683 35.35 1.41 21.38
N VAL A 684 34.41 0.49 21.62
CA VAL A 684 33.17 0.41 20.84
C VAL A 684 32.22 1.49 21.36
N LEU A 685 32.02 2.54 20.58
CA LEU A 685 31.07 3.61 20.92
C LEU A 685 29.63 3.17 20.65
N SER A 686 28.73 3.59 21.54
CA SER A 686 27.28 3.52 21.32
C SER A 686 26.86 4.35 20.10
N ILE A 687 25.69 4.04 19.54
CA ILE A 687 25.12 4.88 18.46
C ILE A 687 24.88 6.31 18.97
N ARG A 688 24.50 6.46 20.25
CA ARG A 688 24.31 7.77 20.88
C ARG A 688 25.60 8.59 20.87
N GLU A 689 26.70 8.05 21.37
CA GLU A 689 28.00 8.74 21.42
C GLU A 689 28.51 9.07 20.02
N ARG A 690 28.36 8.16 19.04
CA ARG A 690 28.73 8.41 17.64
C ARG A 690 27.95 9.56 17.04
N MET A 691 26.63 9.61 17.29
CA MET A 691 25.79 10.71 16.81
C MET A 691 26.13 12.03 17.50
N GLU A 692 26.47 12.02 18.80
CA GLU A 692 26.93 13.21 19.51
C GLU A 692 28.24 13.76 18.93
N GLN A 693 29.20 12.88 18.61
CA GLN A 693 30.42 13.27 17.90
C GLN A 693 30.12 13.84 16.51
N HIS A 694 29.22 13.20 15.75
CA HIS A 694 28.82 13.70 14.43
C HIS A 694 28.16 15.08 14.50
N ARG A 695 27.34 15.32 15.52
CA ARG A 695 26.64 16.60 15.77
C ARG A 695 27.54 17.70 16.32
N ALA A 696 28.79 17.41 16.65
CA ALA A 696 29.75 18.45 17.00
C ALA A 696 29.99 19.42 15.84
N ASN A 697 29.76 18.99 14.58
CA ASN A 697 29.74 19.87 13.43
C ASN A 697 28.44 20.72 13.43
N PRO A 698 28.54 22.07 13.48
CA PRO A 698 27.38 22.95 13.47
C PRO A 698 26.47 22.77 12.25
N ALA A 699 27.02 22.41 11.09
CA ALA A 699 26.24 22.18 9.86
C ALA A 699 25.32 20.95 9.99
N CYS A 700 25.80 19.88 10.61
CA CYS A 700 25.01 18.67 10.85
C CYS A 700 23.99 18.88 11.98
N ALA A 701 24.38 19.60 13.04
CA ALA A 701 23.55 19.80 14.22
C ALA A 701 22.16 20.42 13.91
N VAL A 702 22.04 21.22 12.84
CA VAL A 702 20.79 21.89 12.46
C VAL A 702 19.66 20.88 12.24
N CYS A 703 19.89 19.85 11.42
CA CYS A 703 18.87 18.87 11.09
C CYS A 703 18.76 17.79 12.17
N HIS A 704 19.90 17.36 12.72
CA HIS A 704 19.96 16.29 13.72
C HIS A 704 19.31 16.67 15.06
N ARG A 705 19.21 17.95 15.42
CA ARG A 705 18.43 18.40 16.60
C ARG A 705 16.94 18.05 16.49
N ILE A 706 16.42 17.89 15.29
CA ILE A 706 15.01 17.63 15.04
C ILE A 706 14.78 16.14 14.76
N MET A 707 15.64 15.53 13.93
CA MET A 707 15.50 14.13 13.52
C MET A 707 15.94 13.14 14.61
N ASP A 708 17.03 13.40 15.31
CA ASP A 708 17.60 12.36 16.18
C ASP A 708 16.73 12.05 17.41
N PRO A 709 16.10 13.02 18.10
CA PRO A 709 15.35 12.71 19.31
C PRO A 709 14.19 11.70 19.07
N PRO A 710 13.31 11.88 18.07
CA PRO A 710 12.33 10.84 17.70
C PRO A 710 12.95 9.46 17.41
N GLY A 711 14.15 9.43 16.83
CA GLY A 711 14.86 8.20 16.51
C GLY A 711 15.49 7.51 17.73
N PHE A 712 16.09 8.27 18.64
CA PHE A 712 16.74 7.76 19.85
C PHE A 712 15.74 7.05 20.76
N VAL A 713 14.53 7.58 20.88
CA VAL A 713 13.50 6.94 21.72
C VAL A 713 13.13 5.53 21.24
N LEU A 714 13.37 5.23 19.97
CA LEU A 714 13.14 3.92 19.38
C LEU A 714 14.38 3.00 19.42
N GLU A 715 15.50 3.42 20.03
CA GLU A 715 16.73 2.61 20.05
C GLU A 715 16.65 1.35 20.91
N ASN A 716 15.60 1.21 21.74
CA ASN A 716 15.27 -0.07 22.36
C ASN A 716 14.84 -1.15 21.35
N TYR A 717 14.59 -0.80 20.09
CA TYR A 717 14.43 -1.78 19.02
C TYR A 717 15.73 -1.91 18.21
N ASP A 718 16.22 -3.13 18.03
CA ASP A 718 17.34 -3.44 17.13
C ASP A 718 16.96 -3.20 15.65
N ALA A 719 17.90 -3.46 14.73
CA ALA A 719 17.70 -3.17 13.30
C ALA A 719 16.64 -4.05 12.63
N ILE A 720 16.24 -5.16 13.26
CA ILE A 720 15.15 -6.04 12.79
C ILE A 720 13.91 -5.91 13.69
N GLY A 721 13.87 -4.84 14.49
CA GLY A 721 12.74 -4.49 15.32
C GLY A 721 12.58 -5.34 16.59
N ARG A 722 13.57 -6.10 17.06
CA ARG A 722 13.49 -6.80 18.37
C ARG A 722 13.79 -5.86 19.52
N TRP A 723 13.15 -6.11 20.67
CA TRP A 723 13.46 -5.37 21.88
C TRP A 723 14.85 -5.69 22.43
N ARG A 724 15.60 -4.68 22.87
CA ARG A 724 16.91 -4.79 23.51
C ARG A 724 17.05 -3.80 24.68
N ALA A 725 17.69 -4.26 25.75
CA ALA A 725 18.01 -3.44 26.92
C ALA A 725 19.41 -2.81 26.85
N THR A 726 20.32 -3.42 26.10
CA THR A 726 21.70 -2.96 25.93
C THR A 726 22.02 -2.66 24.47
N ASP A 727 22.93 -1.73 24.25
CA ASP A 727 23.43 -1.36 22.93
C ASP A 727 24.57 -2.27 22.44
N VAL A 728 25.18 -1.90 21.32
CA VAL A 728 26.30 -2.64 20.71
C VAL A 728 27.61 -2.56 21.52
N ALA A 729 27.72 -1.61 22.45
CA ALA A 729 28.84 -1.48 23.37
C ALA A 729 28.61 -2.27 24.68
N GLY A 730 27.43 -2.87 24.85
CA GLY A 730 27.03 -3.60 26.07
C GLY A 730 26.56 -2.68 27.21
N ALA A 731 26.42 -1.37 26.96
CA ALA A 731 25.86 -0.42 27.90
C ALA A 731 24.32 -0.41 27.81
N PRO A 732 23.60 0.02 28.87
CA PRO A 732 22.16 0.28 28.76
C PRO A 732 21.87 1.25 27.61
N VAL A 733 20.82 0.97 26.83
CA VAL A 733 20.43 1.87 25.73
C VAL A 733 19.98 3.22 26.30
N ASP A 734 20.60 4.30 25.83
CA ASP A 734 20.14 5.67 26.10
C ASP A 734 19.13 6.11 25.03
N THR A 735 17.86 6.10 25.41
CA THR A 735 16.70 6.51 24.60
C THR A 735 16.26 7.94 24.87
N GLY A 736 16.96 8.68 25.71
CA GLY A 736 16.62 10.05 26.08
C GLY A 736 16.68 11.01 24.89
N GLY A 737 15.66 11.82 24.74
CA GLY A 737 15.55 12.84 23.69
C GLY A 737 14.76 14.06 24.15
N THR A 738 15.08 15.22 23.57
CA THR A 738 14.28 16.44 23.70
C THR A 738 13.71 16.77 22.34
N LEU A 739 12.38 16.74 22.21
CA LEU A 739 11.69 17.07 20.96
C LEU A 739 11.81 18.58 20.67
N ALA A 740 11.43 18.98 19.45
CA ALA A 740 11.59 20.35 18.98
C ALA A 740 10.84 21.39 19.83
N ASP A 741 9.75 21.01 20.49
CA ASP A 741 8.96 21.85 21.39
C ASP A 741 9.56 21.99 22.79
N GLY A 742 10.55 21.16 23.12
CA GLY A 742 11.22 21.12 24.43
C GLY A 742 10.71 20.01 25.35
N SER A 743 9.72 19.21 24.92
CA SER A 743 9.28 18.03 25.67
C SER A 743 10.42 16.99 25.77
N VAL A 744 10.54 16.36 26.93
CA VAL A 744 11.52 15.32 27.20
C VAL A 744 10.83 13.96 27.08
N VAL A 745 11.42 13.07 26.30
CA VAL A 745 10.93 11.72 26.02
C VAL A 745 12.08 10.73 26.24
N ASP A 746 11.79 9.56 26.79
CA ASP A 746 12.81 8.58 27.15
C ASP A 746 12.39 7.13 26.86
N THR A 747 11.17 6.90 26.41
CA THR A 747 10.62 5.57 26.15
C THR A 747 9.65 5.63 24.98
N PRO A 748 9.46 4.53 24.22
CA PRO A 748 8.46 4.49 23.16
C PRO A 748 7.06 4.91 23.64
N ALA A 749 6.69 4.57 24.87
CA ALA A 749 5.45 5.00 25.50
C ALA A 749 5.34 6.53 25.65
N THR A 750 6.30 7.16 26.32
CA THR A 750 6.31 8.62 26.50
C THR A 750 6.41 9.36 25.17
N PHE A 751 7.05 8.77 24.17
CA PHE A 751 7.10 9.35 22.83
C PHE A 751 5.74 9.30 22.13
N ARG A 752 4.98 8.21 22.23
CA ARG A 752 3.60 8.16 21.72
C ARG A 752 2.70 9.16 22.44
N GLU A 753 2.83 9.29 23.76
CA GLU A 753 2.11 10.32 24.53
C GLU A 753 2.46 11.74 24.04
N ALA A 754 3.74 12.01 23.75
CA ALA A 754 4.17 13.29 23.19
C ALA A 754 3.59 13.51 21.78
N LEU A 755 3.52 12.49 20.93
CA LEU A 755 2.88 12.56 19.62
C LEU A 755 1.37 12.84 19.74
N MET A 756 0.71 12.32 20.77
CA MET A 756 -0.71 12.60 21.04
C MET A 756 -0.96 14.07 21.41
N ALA A 757 0.04 14.80 21.91
CA ALA A 757 -0.06 16.26 22.07
C ALA A 757 -0.08 17.02 20.73
N TYR A 758 0.15 16.32 19.62
CA TYR A 758 0.11 16.80 18.23
C TYR A 758 -0.86 15.97 17.38
N ASP A 759 -1.89 15.39 18.01
CA ASP A 759 -2.94 14.59 17.37
C ASP A 759 -3.50 15.24 16.10
N VAL A 760 -3.88 16.51 16.15
CA VAL A 760 -4.41 17.27 14.99
C VAL A 760 -3.40 17.32 13.85
N SER A 761 -2.10 17.47 14.13
CA SER A 761 -1.05 17.49 13.11
C SER A 761 -0.83 16.10 12.49
N PHE A 762 -0.92 15.05 13.30
CA PHE A 762 -0.89 13.67 12.81
C PHE A 762 -2.10 13.39 11.89
N ILE A 763 -3.32 13.72 12.32
CA ILE A 763 -4.53 13.55 11.51
C ILE A 763 -4.44 14.38 10.22
N ARG A 764 -3.94 15.62 10.29
CA ARG A 764 -3.70 16.47 9.11
C ARG A 764 -2.73 15.82 8.13
N THR A 765 -1.65 15.21 8.61
CA THR A 765 -0.68 14.50 7.78
C THR A 765 -1.30 13.29 7.08
N VAL A 766 -2.06 12.46 7.80
CA VAL A 766 -2.76 11.33 7.18
C VAL A 766 -3.76 11.81 6.14
N THR A 767 -4.50 12.89 6.45
CA THR A 767 -5.48 13.50 5.53
C THR A 767 -4.81 14.07 4.28
N GLU A 768 -3.64 14.69 4.41
CA GLU A 768 -2.84 15.20 3.29
C GLU A 768 -2.39 14.08 2.35
N LYS A 769 -1.81 13.02 2.92
CA LYS A 769 -1.36 11.85 2.17
C LYS A 769 -2.54 11.17 1.46
N LEU A 770 -3.65 11.01 2.17
CA LEU A 770 -4.87 10.39 1.62
C LEU A 770 -5.49 11.25 0.51
N LEU A 771 -5.55 12.58 0.70
CA LEU A 771 -6.05 13.50 -0.30
C LEU A 771 -5.18 13.47 -1.55
N SER A 772 -3.85 13.52 -1.38
CA SER A 772 -2.88 13.43 -2.50
C SER A 772 -3.09 12.16 -3.33
N TYR A 773 -3.23 11.01 -2.65
CA TYR A 773 -3.56 9.74 -3.30
C TYR A 773 -4.91 9.78 -4.05
N ALA A 774 -5.95 10.36 -3.43
CA ALA A 774 -7.30 10.43 -4.00
C ALA A 774 -7.36 11.28 -5.27
N ILE A 775 -6.74 12.46 -5.25
CA ILE A 775 -6.75 13.41 -6.37
C ILE A 775 -5.69 13.09 -7.42
N GLY A 776 -4.67 12.28 -7.09
CA GLY A 776 -3.61 11.87 -8.02
C GLY A 776 -2.65 13.00 -8.37
N ARG A 777 -2.36 13.88 -7.40
CA ARG A 777 -1.32 14.92 -7.46
C ARG A 777 -0.85 15.26 -6.05
N SER A 778 0.28 15.94 -5.93
CA SER A 778 0.71 16.52 -4.65
C SER A 778 -0.32 17.55 -4.17
N VAL A 779 -0.56 17.56 -2.85
CA VAL A 779 -1.29 18.65 -2.20
C VAL A 779 -0.42 19.90 -2.17
N GLU A 780 -1.06 21.04 -2.39
CA GLU A 780 -0.43 22.36 -2.45
C GLU A 780 -0.97 23.26 -1.33
N TYR A 781 -0.43 24.48 -1.23
CA TYR A 781 -0.86 25.44 -0.21
C TYR A 781 -2.38 25.74 -0.26
N TYR A 782 -2.97 25.74 -1.45
CA TYR A 782 -4.39 26.03 -1.64
C TYR A 782 -5.32 24.85 -1.26
N ASP A 783 -4.78 23.65 -1.04
CA ASP A 783 -5.56 22.50 -0.54
C ASP A 783 -5.65 22.48 1.00
N GLN A 784 -4.76 23.21 1.69
CA GLN A 784 -4.67 23.22 3.15
C GLN A 784 -5.96 23.65 3.86
N PRO A 785 -6.74 24.64 3.36
CA PRO A 785 -8.06 24.95 3.91
C PRO A 785 -9.04 23.77 3.87
N ALA A 786 -9.04 23.01 2.77
CA ALA A 786 -9.90 21.83 2.65
C ALA A 786 -9.46 20.74 3.65
N ILE A 787 -8.16 20.49 3.77
CA ILE A 787 -7.60 19.55 4.74
C ILE A 787 -7.98 19.95 6.18
N ARG A 788 -7.75 21.21 6.58
CA ARG A 788 -8.12 21.70 7.91
C ARG A 788 -9.61 21.51 8.20
N ARG A 789 -10.46 21.81 7.22
CA ARG A 789 -11.91 21.59 7.33
C ARG A 789 -12.26 20.13 7.55
N ILE A 790 -11.66 19.21 6.78
CA ILE A 790 -11.87 17.76 6.95
C ILE A 790 -11.50 17.33 8.37
N VAL A 791 -10.31 17.72 8.85
CA VAL A 791 -9.84 17.36 10.19
C VAL A 791 -10.77 17.93 11.27
N PHE A 792 -11.19 19.19 11.12
CA PHE A 792 -12.12 19.83 12.05
C PHE A 792 -13.48 19.12 12.12
N GLU A 793 -14.08 18.79 10.98
CA GLU A 793 -15.38 18.11 10.92
C GLU A 793 -15.29 16.66 11.45
N ALA A 794 -14.19 15.96 11.14
CA ALA A 794 -13.94 14.59 11.59
C ALA A 794 -13.73 14.46 13.10
N ALA A 795 -13.31 15.53 13.79
CA ALA A 795 -13.14 15.54 15.25
C ALA A 795 -14.43 15.15 16.00
N SER A 796 -15.60 15.57 15.49
CA SER A 796 -16.91 15.20 16.06
C SER A 796 -17.23 13.71 15.97
N ASN A 797 -16.52 12.99 15.09
CA ASN A 797 -16.65 11.55 14.86
C ASN A 797 -15.37 10.81 15.26
N ASP A 798 -14.56 11.36 16.17
CA ASP A 798 -13.36 10.72 16.72
C ASP A 798 -12.32 10.35 15.66
N TYR A 799 -12.22 11.15 14.58
CA TYR A 799 -11.25 10.96 13.50
C TYR A 799 -11.30 9.56 12.85
N ARG A 800 -12.48 8.96 12.76
CA ARG A 800 -12.66 7.65 12.11
C ARG A 800 -12.26 7.67 10.65
N TRP A 801 -11.74 6.54 10.16
CA TRP A 801 -11.43 6.35 8.73
C TRP A 801 -12.56 6.81 7.81
N SER A 802 -13.80 6.38 8.07
CA SER A 802 -14.96 6.76 7.26
C SER A 802 -15.23 8.26 7.27
N SER A 803 -15.00 8.93 8.40
CA SER A 803 -15.21 10.39 8.52
C SER A 803 -14.17 11.18 7.73
N ILE A 804 -12.91 10.76 7.75
CA ILE A 804 -11.83 11.39 6.97
C ILE A 804 -12.01 11.13 5.48
N ILE A 805 -12.34 9.90 5.10
CA ILE A 805 -12.61 9.52 3.70
C ILE A 805 -13.83 10.29 3.16
N LEU A 806 -14.92 10.38 3.91
CA LEU A 806 -16.08 11.20 3.53
C LEU A 806 -15.71 12.68 3.44
N GLY A 807 -14.86 13.19 4.33
CA GLY A 807 -14.35 14.54 4.26
C GLY A 807 -13.57 14.79 2.96
N VAL A 808 -12.67 13.88 2.58
CA VAL A 808 -11.93 13.95 1.29
C VAL A 808 -12.92 13.96 0.13
N VAL A 809 -13.91 13.06 0.12
CA VAL A 809 -14.91 12.99 -0.95
C VAL A 809 -15.76 14.26 -1.04
N ASN A 810 -16.09 14.89 0.09
CA ASN A 810 -16.88 16.11 0.17
C ASN A 810 -16.04 17.39 -0.04
N SER A 811 -14.74 17.25 -0.26
CA SER A 811 -13.84 18.39 -0.37
C SER A 811 -13.85 19.01 -1.76
N MET A 812 -13.62 20.33 -1.80
CA MET A 812 -13.45 21.08 -3.04
C MET A 812 -12.41 20.45 -4.00
N PRO A 813 -11.16 20.10 -3.59
CA PRO A 813 -10.20 19.51 -4.53
C PRO A 813 -10.64 18.16 -5.10
N PHE A 814 -11.55 17.45 -4.44
CA PHE A 814 -12.08 16.17 -4.94
C PHE A 814 -13.31 16.33 -5.83
N GLN A 815 -14.18 17.32 -5.60
CA GLN A 815 -15.40 17.53 -6.40
C GLN A 815 -15.28 18.60 -7.49
N MET A 816 -14.22 19.40 -7.45
CA MET A 816 -14.02 20.51 -8.38
C MET A 816 -12.66 20.42 -9.06
N ARG A 817 -12.49 21.24 -10.10
CA ARG A 817 -11.23 21.48 -10.79
C ARG A 817 -11.17 22.90 -11.35
N SER A 818 -9.97 23.37 -11.64
CA SER A 818 -9.75 24.61 -12.39
C SER A 818 -9.55 24.30 -13.87
N ALA A 819 -10.18 25.09 -14.73
CA ALA A 819 -10.00 25.00 -16.18
C ALA A 819 -8.53 25.20 -16.60
N GLU A 820 -8.10 24.47 -17.62
CA GLU A 820 -6.75 24.57 -18.18
C GLU A 820 -6.49 25.96 -18.79
N LEU A 821 -5.21 26.34 -18.90
CA LEU A 821 -4.78 27.64 -19.46
C LEU A 821 -4.76 27.65 -20.98
#